data_AF-A0A2V6F5S6-F1
#
_entry.id   AF-A0A2V6F5S6-F1
#
_cell.length_a   1.000
_cell.length_b   1.000
_cell.length_c   1.000
_cell.angle_alpha   90.00
_cell.angle_beta   90.00
_cell.angle_gamma   90.00
#
_symmetry.space_group_name_H-M   'P 1'
#
loop_
_entity.id
_entity.type
_entity.pdbx_description
1 polymer ?
#
loop_
_entity_poly.entity_id
_entity_poly.type
_entity_poly.pdbx_seq_one_letter_code
_entity_poly.pdbx_strand_id
1 'polypeptide(L)'
;MVTIHENINEYLAADLHGELSESEREEMHTHLMECAECRAHYKEEQLTHKVLQATLESAKPTLGFEQRMLASFRNRVPNKNPRLSGFFVNALRLRVIQGAEEPGAPNRDKIIGNQRLGERSRTDLTPRSPAASGTMTSTDDSKLDGRVAGYTTGGERDSDSEETGRGSVSSDKTEGAPAEKERAVVVGSGIPTAEEVGPNPSTTPGPPPSGTTNSRKLVRAANVDLEVKSFDEALQSINTLASEGRGYVATTSSQKQENGKLRGQVIIKILPEHLDGFLLKLRKLGDLKNQTLATEDVTKAYVDTDARLRNSRLIEKRLVDLLETNAGRVADLLEVEKELGRVREQIEQLQGELKFMDIQVQFATVTISLAEKDLETPAGFLLKEHAQLSLFAADVEKTYSEIKTLASPTVQIAKARLDRDGSGRISARISMLIAPANADGLIAKVKSLGRVENYQLQSERVSRGGEGMSQEAKTERDKVHLEIAISQQDQEAARQQTSLSIRGSDVTEQSRKIRDLAAKQGGSIRSSSFSRDPNGREYANVAVRVPMQNYTALMQSLSSLGRLENLAVHRDDRPNAQFDEKNAPADISIQIYSKGNLVAEGFGLPATMRRTTEQGAGALMWSIRMIGVALAFLAPWIIALAAFIGIVRGIRRSRRHRQQ
;
A
#
# COMPACT_ATOMS: atom_id res chain seq x y z
N MET A 1 -6.37 38.96 9.91
CA MET A 1 -4.92 39.28 9.97
C MET A 1 -4.14 38.30 10.85
N VAL A 2 -4.34 38.21 12.18
CA VAL A 2 -3.58 37.25 13.02
C VAL A 2 -3.74 35.78 12.58
N THR A 3 -4.95 35.39 12.18
CA THR A 3 -5.30 34.02 11.76
C THR A 3 -4.54 33.50 10.53
N ILE A 4 -4.27 34.37 9.54
CA ILE A 4 -3.55 33.96 8.31
C ILE A 4 -2.07 33.70 8.62
N HIS A 5 -1.49 34.45 9.55
CA HIS A 5 -0.09 34.29 9.94
C HIS A 5 0.13 32.97 10.71
N GLU A 6 -0.80 32.59 11.59
CA GLU A 6 -0.76 31.32 12.35
C GLU A 6 -0.99 30.09 11.45
N ASN A 7 -1.88 30.21 10.45
CA ASN A 7 -2.24 29.12 9.54
C ASN A 7 -1.61 29.23 8.14
N ILE A 8 -0.52 29.98 7.98
CA ILE A 8 0.03 30.33 6.65
C ILE A 8 0.25 29.09 5.77
N ASN A 9 0.80 28.01 6.32
CA ASN A 9 1.06 26.76 5.60
C ASN A 9 -0.22 26.11 5.02
N GLU A 10 -1.36 26.24 5.68
CA GLU A 10 -2.64 25.71 5.19
C GLU A 10 -3.14 26.54 3.98
N TYR A 11 -3.00 27.86 4.05
CA TYR A 11 -3.35 28.78 2.96
C TYR A 11 -2.44 28.60 1.74
N LEU A 12 -1.13 28.45 1.95
CA LEU A 12 -0.18 28.26 0.84
C LEU A 12 -0.40 26.91 0.13
N ALA A 13 -0.63 25.83 0.88
CA ALA A 13 -0.98 24.52 0.31
C ALA A 13 -2.31 24.56 -0.46
N ALA A 14 -3.32 25.28 0.06
CA ALA A 14 -4.60 25.46 -0.63
C ALA A 14 -4.47 26.31 -1.90
N ASP A 15 -3.60 27.33 -1.94
CA ASP A 15 -3.35 28.11 -3.16
C ASP A 15 -2.66 27.28 -4.25
N LEU A 16 -1.65 26.49 -3.88
CA LEU A 16 -0.93 25.57 -4.79
C LEU A 16 -1.86 24.55 -5.46
N HIS A 17 -2.92 24.12 -4.77
CA HIS A 17 -3.92 23.19 -5.30
C HIS A 17 -5.17 23.88 -5.88
N GLY A 18 -5.24 25.21 -5.83
CA GLY A 18 -6.38 25.98 -6.36
C GLY A 18 -7.66 25.86 -5.53
N GLU A 19 -7.55 25.46 -4.26
CA GLU A 19 -8.68 25.21 -3.35
C GLU A 19 -9.17 26.47 -2.62
N LEU A 20 -8.38 27.55 -2.59
CA LEU A 20 -8.80 28.86 -2.07
C LEU A 20 -9.89 29.52 -2.94
N SER A 21 -10.89 30.11 -2.29
CA SER A 21 -11.83 31.04 -2.93
C SER A 21 -11.14 32.35 -3.35
N GLU A 22 -11.77 33.11 -4.25
CA GLU A 22 -11.20 34.38 -4.73
C GLU A 22 -10.96 35.39 -3.59
N SER A 23 -11.88 35.48 -2.63
CA SER A 23 -11.73 36.32 -1.44
C SER A 23 -10.59 35.90 -0.52
N GLU A 24 -10.42 34.59 -0.29
CA GLU A 24 -9.33 34.09 0.57
C GLU A 24 -7.96 34.28 -0.10
N ARG A 25 -7.89 34.14 -1.43
CA ARG A 25 -6.67 34.42 -2.20
C ARG A 25 -6.32 35.91 -2.16
N GLU A 26 -7.30 36.82 -2.24
CA GLU A 26 -7.07 38.26 -2.14
C GLU A 26 -6.61 38.67 -0.72
N GLU A 27 -7.20 38.11 0.34
CA GLU A 27 -6.75 38.31 1.72
C GLU A 27 -5.33 37.76 1.95
N MET A 28 -5.03 36.57 1.43
CA MET A 28 -3.69 35.97 1.50
C MET A 28 -2.64 36.81 0.76
N HIS A 29 -2.92 37.25 -0.48
CA HIS A 29 -2.00 38.11 -1.22
C HIS A 29 -1.78 39.47 -0.54
N THR A 30 -2.83 40.05 0.06
CA THR A 30 -2.71 41.27 0.87
C THR A 30 -1.77 41.03 2.07
N HIS A 31 -1.93 39.92 2.79
CA HIS A 31 -1.05 39.57 3.89
C HIS A 31 0.40 39.32 3.46
N LEU A 32 0.63 38.69 2.29
CA LEU A 32 1.96 38.48 1.72
C LEU A 32 2.65 39.79 1.29
N MET A 33 1.90 40.87 1.04
CA MET A 33 2.44 42.22 0.80
C MET A 33 2.86 42.93 2.10
N GLU A 34 2.23 42.60 3.22
CA GLU A 34 2.52 43.18 4.55
C GLU A 34 3.58 42.40 5.33
N CYS A 35 3.60 41.06 5.26
CA CYS A 35 4.53 40.20 6.00
C CYS A 35 5.69 39.68 5.15
N ALA A 36 6.92 40.03 5.52
CA ALA A 36 8.13 39.58 4.82
C ALA A 36 8.44 38.09 5.03
N GLU A 37 8.15 37.53 6.21
CA GLU A 37 8.42 36.12 6.55
C GLU A 37 7.49 35.17 5.78
N CYS A 38 6.18 35.44 5.77
CA CYS A 38 5.22 34.67 4.98
C CYS A 38 5.56 34.72 3.47
N ARG A 39 6.08 35.86 2.97
CA ARG A 39 6.55 35.99 1.59
C ARG A 39 7.80 35.14 1.29
N ALA A 40 8.67 34.94 2.28
CA ALA A 40 9.81 34.04 2.14
C ALA A 40 9.35 32.57 2.05
N HIS A 41 8.47 32.15 2.96
CA HIS A 41 7.86 30.81 2.94
C HIS A 41 7.11 30.52 1.63
N TYR A 42 6.32 31.46 1.11
CA TYR A 42 5.63 31.27 -0.18
C TYR A 42 6.60 31.03 -1.36
N LYS A 43 7.74 31.73 -1.38
CA LYS A 43 8.77 31.50 -2.40
C LYS A 43 9.46 30.15 -2.23
N GLU A 44 9.68 29.70 -1.00
CA GLU A 44 10.24 28.38 -0.70
C GLU A 44 9.30 27.27 -1.19
N GLU A 45 8.00 27.34 -0.88
CA GLU A 45 7.01 26.35 -1.33
C GLU A 45 6.83 26.34 -2.87
N GLN A 46 6.84 27.49 -3.53
CA GLN A 46 6.85 27.53 -5.00
C GLN A 46 8.08 26.84 -5.60
N LEU A 47 9.26 26.98 -4.98
CA LEU A 47 10.48 26.33 -5.42
C LEU A 47 10.46 24.82 -5.15
N THR A 48 10.01 24.37 -3.98
CA THR A 48 9.89 22.94 -3.68
C THR A 48 8.86 22.26 -4.57
N HIS A 49 7.69 22.88 -4.80
CA HIS A 49 6.68 22.37 -5.73
C HIS A 49 7.24 22.25 -7.16
N LYS A 50 7.96 23.27 -7.64
CA LYS A 50 8.58 23.25 -8.98
C LYS A 50 9.65 22.17 -9.13
N VAL A 51 10.46 21.93 -8.10
CA VAL A 51 11.45 20.84 -8.07
C VAL A 51 10.77 19.47 -8.01
N LEU A 52 9.76 19.30 -7.17
CA LEU A 52 8.96 18.07 -7.08
C LEU A 52 8.29 17.76 -8.42
N GLN A 53 7.66 18.75 -9.06
CA GLN A 53 7.05 18.59 -10.38
C GLN A 53 8.09 18.18 -11.43
N ALA A 54 9.24 18.86 -11.51
CA ALA A 54 10.30 18.52 -12.45
C ALA A 54 10.91 17.12 -12.23
N THR A 55 11.04 16.67 -10.99
CA THR A 55 11.50 15.30 -10.68
C THR A 55 10.45 14.24 -11.02
N LEU A 56 9.18 14.49 -10.70
CA LEU A 56 8.07 13.54 -10.91
C LEU A 56 7.56 13.49 -12.36
N GLU A 57 7.75 14.53 -13.16
CA GLU A 57 7.39 14.55 -14.58
C GLU A 57 8.17 13.51 -15.42
N SER A 58 9.35 13.10 -14.94
CA SER A 58 10.11 11.97 -15.49
C SER A 58 9.46 10.60 -15.21
N ALA A 59 8.64 10.48 -14.17
CA ALA A 59 8.03 9.24 -13.70
C ALA A 59 6.66 8.97 -14.36
N LYS A 60 6.62 8.89 -15.70
CA LYS A 60 5.40 8.48 -16.40
C LYS A 60 5.04 7.03 -16.04
N PRO A 61 3.80 6.74 -15.61
CA PRO A 61 3.40 5.37 -15.30
C PRO A 61 3.46 4.49 -16.56
N THR A 62 4.01 3.29 -16.42
CA THR A 62 4.09 2.30 -17.52
C THR A 62 2.71 2.04 -18.12
N LEU A 63 2.64 1.80 -19.43
CA LEU A 63 1.43 1.34 -20.11
C LEU A 63 0.73 0.20 -19.33
N GLY A 64 -0.58 0.38 -19.09
CA GLY A 64 -1.40 -0.55 -18.32
C GLY A 64 -1.32 -0.44 -16.78
N PHE A 65 -0.60 0.54 -16.21
CA PHE A 65 -0.57 0.77 -14.75
C PHE A 65 -1.97 0.97 -14.15
N GLU A 66 -2.79 1.83 -14.75
CA GLU A 66 -4.18 2.07 -14.33
C GLU A 66 -5.04 0.80 -14.39
N GLN A 67 -4.85 -0.02 -15.42
CA GLN A 67 -5.57 -1.30 -15.58
C GLN A 67 -5.20 -2.28 -14.46
N ARG A 68 -3.91 -2.34 -14.06
CA ARG A 68 -3.46 -3.15 -12.92
C ARG A 68 -3.99 -2.61 -11.59
N MET A 69 -4.05 -1.28 -11.41
CA MET A 69 -4.61 -0.67 -10.21
C MET A 69 -6.13 -0.94 -10.10
N LEU A 70 -6.88 -0.77 -11.19
CA LEU A 70 -8.32 -1.05 -11.25
C LEU A 70 -8.64 -2.55 -11.07
N ALA A 71 -7.81 -3.45 -11.60
CA ALA A 71 -7.94 -4.89 -11.36
C ALA A 71 -7.68 -5.25 -9.89
N SER A 72 -6.62 -4.69 -9.30
CA SER A 72 -6.32 -4.85 -7.85
C SER A 72 -7.47 -4.34 -6.98
N PHE A 73 -8.03 -3.17 -7.30
CA PHE A 73 -9.15 -2.59 -6.56
C PHE A 73 -10.43 -3.44 -6.68
N ARG A 74 -10.79 -3.89 -7.90
CA ARG A 74 -11.93 -4.80 -8.12
C ARG A 74 -11.78 -6.12 -7.38
N ASN A 75 -10.58 -6.68 -7.32
CA ASN A 75 -10.32 -7.94 -6.62
C ASN A 75 -10.28 -7.78 -5.08
N ARG A 76 -10.10 -6.57 -4.56
CA ARG A 76 -10.05 -6.28 -3.12
C ARG A 76 -11.42 -5.93 -2.51
N VAL A 77 -12.46 -5.72 -3.32
CA VAL A 77 -13.84 -5.51 -2.85
C VAL A 77 -14.64 -6.81 -2.96
N PRO A 78 -15.00 -7.49 -1.84
CA PRO A 78 -15.82 -8.69 -1.89
C PRO A 78 -17.25 -8.38 -2.39
N ASN A 79 -17.69 -9.13 -3.39
CA ASN A 79 -18.88 -8.86 -4.18
C ASN A 79 -20.19 -9.17 -3.40
N LYS A 80 -20.71 -8.17 -2.65
CA LYS A 80 -21.97 -8.29 -1.89
C LYS A 80 -23.21 -7.96 -2.74
N ASN A 81 -23.91 -9.01 -3.18
CA ASN A 81 -25.31 -9.08 -3.63
C ASN A 81 -25.77 -8.20 -4.83
N PRO A 82 -26.23 -8.81 -5.95
CA PRO A 82 -26.61 -8.09 -7.16
C PRO A 82 -28.10 -7.67 -7.16
N ARG A 83 -28.52 -6.71 -6.32
CA ARG A 83 -29.92 -6.20 -6.36
C ARG A 83 -30.18 -4.69 -6.16
N LEU A 84 -29.20 -3.83 -5.85
CA LEU A 84 -29.50 -2.43 -5.46
C LEU A 84 -28.65 -1.29 -6.08
N SER A 85 -27.78 -1.53 -7.05
CA SER A 85 -26.93 -0.47 -7.65
C SER A 85 -27.22 -0.19 -9.14
N GLY A 86 -28.47 0.13 -9.45
CA GLY A 86 -28.90 0.51 -10.82
C GLY A 86 -29.04 2.01 -11.10
N PHE A 87 -28.97 2.87 -10.07
CA PHE A 87 -29.46 4.26 -10.19
C PHE A 87 -28.42 5.39 -10.08
N PHE A 88 -27.27 5.17 -9.40
CA PHE A 88 -26.34 6.26 -9.10
C PHE A 88 -25.23 6.51 -10.14
N VAL A 89 -25.01 5.60 -11.10
CA VAL A 89 -23.90 5.69 -12.07
C VAL A 89 -24.27 6.50 -13.33
N ASN A 90 -25.55 6.74 -13.60
CA ASN A 90 -26.01 7.51 -14.78
C ASN A 90 -26.26 9.01 -14.52
N ALA A 91 -26.08 9.50 -13.29
CA ALA A 91 -26.37 10.90 -12.94
C ALA A 91 -25.27 11.91 -13.34
N LEU A 92 -24.05 11.45 -13.67
CA LEU A 92 -22.90 12.32 -13.99
C LEU A 92 -22.63 12.52 -15.49
N ARG A 93 -23.58 12.18 -16.36
CA ARG A 93 -23.47 12.31 -17.83
C ARG A 93 -24.63 13.09 -18.46
N LEU A 94 -25.01 14.24 -17.89
CA LEU A 94 -25.90 15.21 -18.57
C LEU A 94 -25.92 16.58 -17.86
N ARG A 95 -24.99 17.49 -18.19
CA ARG A 95 -25.16 18.94 -18.07
C ARG A 95 -24.07 19.73 -18.81
N VAL A 96 -24.33 20.03 -20.08
CA VAL A 96 -23.59 21.02 -20.87
C VAL A 96 -24.60 21.76 -21.77
N ILE A 97 -24.64 23.09 -21.63
CA ILE A 97 -25.27 24.11 -22.50
C ILE A 97 -26.82 24.12 -22.60
N GLN A 98 -27.41 25.07 -21.87
CA GLN A 98 -28.34 26.13 -22.35
C GLN A 98 -28.02 27.37 -21.48
N GLY A 99 -28.01 28.62 -21.93
CA GLY A 99 -28.18 29.22 -23.25
C GLY A 99 -28.42 30.73 -23.07
N ALA A 100 -27.75 31.58 -23.85
CA ALA A 100 -28.01 33.03 -23.88
C ALA A 100 -28.10 33.45 -25.35
N GLU A 101 -29.18 34.15 -25.70
CA GLU A 101 -29.52 34.55 -27.06
C GLU A 101 -28.89 35.90 -27.42
N GLU A 102 -28.55 36.10 -28.70
CA GLU A 102 -29.09 37.21 -29.52
C GLU A 102 -28.93 36.89 -31.04
N PRO A 103 -29.72 37.52 -31.95
CA PRO A 103 -30.04 36.94 -33.27
C PRO A 103 -29.38 37.63 -34.49
N GLY A 104 -29.30 36.94 -35.66
CA GLY A 104 -28.65 37.54 -36.84
C GLY A 104 -28.73 36.92 -38.25
N ALA A 105 -29.80 36.20 -38.64
CA ALA A 105 -30.18 35.99 -40.07
C ALA A 105 -29.11 35.34 -41.04
N PRO A 106 -29.33 35.20 -42.38
CA PRO A 106 -29.72 33.86 -42.86
C PRO A 106 -29.03 33.31 -44.15
N ASN A 107 -29.27 32.00 -44.34
CA ASN A 107 -29.60 31.32 -45.63
C ASN A 107 -28.49 30.53 -46.39
N ARG A 108 -29.01 29.52 -47.11
CA ARG A 108 -28.46 28.75 -48.26
C ARG A 108 -27.69 27.42 -48.08
N ASP A 109 -28.40 26.40 -48.59
CA ASP A 109 -28.00 25.41 -49.59
C ASP A 109 -27.57 23.97 -49.21
N LYS A 110 -28.19 23.07 -49.98
CA LYS A 110 -28.14 21.60 -49.99
C LYS A 110 -26.75 21.06 -50.33
N ILE A 111 -26.47 19.82 -49.93
CA ILE A 111 -26.05 18.72 -50.83
C ILE A 111 -26.27 17.34 -50.15
N ILE A 112 -27.26 16.61 -50.67
CA ILE A 112 -27.24 15.20 -51.14
C ILE A 112 -26.30 14.18 -50.43
N GLY A 113 -26.86 13.05 -49.97
CA GLY A 113 -26.07 11.87 -49.51
C GLY A 113 -26.91 10.69 -48.98
N ASN A 114 -27.54 9.92 -49.86
CA ASN A 114 -28.57 8.90 -49.53
C ASN A 114 -27.99 7.49 -49.18
N GLN A 115 -28.61 6.80 -48.21
CA GLN A 115 -28.91 5.33 -48.20
C GLN A 115 -27.72 4.31 -48.21
N ARG A 116 -27.81 3.01 -47.85
CA ARG A 116 -28.87 2.02 -47.46
C ARG A 116 -28.27 1.11 -46.35
N LEU A 117 -29.00 0.64 -45.33
CA LEU A 117 -29.90 -0.54 -45.28
C LEU A 117 -29.28 -1.90 -45.68
N GLY A 118 -29.42 -2.88 -44.78
CA GLY A 118 -29.05 -4.29 -44.96
C GLY A 118 -29.68 -5.18 -43.88
N GLU A 119 -30.98 -5.50 -44.04
CA GLU A 119 -31.73 -6.40 -43.15
C GLU A 119 -31.52 -7.89 -43.46
N ARG A 120 -31.61 -8.74 -42.41
CA ARG A 120 -32.18 -10.12 -42.33
C ARG A 120 -31.61 -10.84 -41.09
N SER A 121 -32.30 -11.74 -40.41
CA SER A 121 -33.74 -12.05 -40.32
C SER A 121 -33.99 -12.83 -39.01
N ARG A 122 -35.23 -12.82 -38.49
CA ARG A 122 -35.65 -13.62 -37.32
C ARG A 122 -35.79 -15.11 -37.63
N THR A 123 -35.65 -15.94 -36.59
CA THR A 123 -36.59 -17.04 -36.27
C THR A 123 -36.62 -17.28 -34.75
N ASP A 124 -37.81 -17.56 -34.21
CA ASP A 124 -38.05 -17.91 -32.80
C ASP A 124 -37.75 -19.40 -32.51
N LEU A 125 -37.58 -19.76 -31.23
CA LEU A 125 -38.38 -20.79 -30.55
C LEU A 125 -38.08 -20.87 -29.03
N THR A 126 -38.99 -21.48 -28.27
CA THR A 126 -39.25 -21.27 -26.83
C THR A 126 -38.65 -22.36 -25.89
N PRO A 127 -38.69 -22.19 -24.55
CA PRO A 127 -37.71 -22.81 -23.64
C PRO A 127 -38.16 -24.11 -22.99
N ARG A 128 -37.21 -24.87 -22.41
CA ARG A 128 -37.50 -25.90 -21.40
C ARG A 128 -36.32 -26.20 -20.47
N SER A 129 -36.59 -26.17 -19.17
CA SER A 129 -35.87 -26.91 -18.10
C SER A 129 -36.82 -28.04 -17.64
N PRO A 130 -36.39 -29.13 -16.96
CA PRO A 130 -35.79 -29.02 -15.62
C PRO A 130 -34.81 -30.14 -15.14
N ALA A 131 -34.25 -29.88 -13.95
CA ALA A 131 -34.06 -30.82 -12.82
C ALA A 131 -32.84 -31.77 -12.70
N ALA A 132 -32.54 -32.00 -11.41
CA ALA A 132 -31.84 -33.11 -10.76
C ALA A 132 -30.30 -33.11 -10.67
N SER A 133 -29.81 -32.83 -9.47
CA SER A 133 -28.49 -33.27 -8.98
C SER A 133 -28.63 -33.89 -7.58
N GLY A 134 -27.95 -35.01 -7.40
CA GLY A 134 -27.85 -35.86 -6.22
C GLY A 134 -27.20 -37.17 -6.68
N THR A 135 -26.46 -37.96 -5.90
CA THR A 135 -26.06 -37.90 -4.47
C THR A 135 -24.87 -38.89 -4.32
N MET A 136 -23.97 -38.74 -3.33
CA MET A 136 -23.19 -39.78 -2.61
C MET A 136 -22.07 -39.07 -1.82
N THR A 137 -21.92 -39.12 -0.49
CA THR A 137 -21.78 -40.21 0.52
C THR A 137 -20.43 -40.94 0.53
N SER A 138 -19.52 -40.44 1.38
CA SER A 138 -19.08 -41.07 2.65
C SER A 138 -18.63 -42.53 2.70
N THR A 139 -17.50 -42.76 3.41
CA THR A 139 -17.11 -43.97 4.20
C THR A 139 -16.94 -45.29 3.45
N ASP A 140 -16.11 -46.26 3.87
CA ASP A 140 -15.12 -46.39 4.96
C ASP A 140 -14.15 -47.51 4.54
N ASP A 141 -12.96 -47.62 5.15
CA ASP A 141 -12.46 -48.93 5.65
C ASP A 141 -11.12 -48.83 6.41
N SER A 142 -10.89 -49.76 7.33
CA SER A 142 -9.72 -49.74 8.23
C SER A 142 -9.25 -51.14 8.65
N LYS A 143 -7.93 -51.42 8.61
CA LYS A 143 -7.28 -52.43 9.48
C LYS A 143 -5.74 -52.47 9.51
N LEU A 144 -5.21 -52.18 10.70
CA LEU A 144 -4.23 -52.91 11.54
C LEU A 144 -2.92 -53.56 11.02
N ASP A 145 -1.92 -53.43 11.90
CA ASP A 145 -0.81 -54.34 12.25
C ASP A 145 0.44 -54.52 11.34
N GLY A 146 1.53 -53.81 11.69
CA GLY A 146 2.54 -54.44 12.55
C GLY A 146 3.90 -54.89 11.96
N ARG A 147 4.97 -54.57 12.74
CA ARG A 147 6.26 -55.29 12.92
C ARG A 147 7.53 -54.71 12.24
N VAL A 148 8.65 -55.00 12.92
CA VAL A 148 10.01 -54.43 12.79
C VAL A 148 10.97 -55.37 12.03
N ALA A 149 11.73 -54.81 11.07
CA ALA A 149 13.09 -55.18 10.58
C ALA A 149 13.41 -54.25 9.37
N GLY A 150 14.63 -53.96 8.93
CA GLY A 150 15.97 -54.38 9.37
C GLY A 150 16.90 -54.60 8.15
N TYR A 151 17.99 -53.83 8.05
CA TYR A 151 19.20 -54.02 7.22
C TYR A 151 19.18 -53.86 5.66
N THR A 152 19.72 -52.70 5.22
CA THR A 152 20.89 -52.48 4.33
C THR A 152 21.11 -53.13 2.93
N THR A 153 21.74 -52.31 2.06
CA THR A 153 22.76 -52.56 1.00
C THR A 153 22.37 -52.61 -0.49
N GLY A 154 23.27 -52.04 -1.32
CA GLY A 154 23.21 -51.84 -2.77
C GLY A 154 22.80 -50.40 -3.14
N GLY A 155 23.54 -49.62 -3.95
CA GLY A 155 24.73 -49.86 -4.77
C GLY A 155 24.64 -49.01 -6.05
N GLU A 156 25.76 -48.49 -6.59
CA GLU A 156 25.85 -47.52 -7.71
C GLU A 156 25.11 -46.16 -7.49
N ARG A 157 25.70 -44.96 -7.57
CA ARG A 157 26.99 -44.42 -8.06
C ARG A 157 27.14 -44.26 -9.59
N ASP A 158 26.76 -43.07 -10.08
CA ASP A 158 27.40 -42.23 -11.12
C ASP A 158 26.96 -40.78 -10.79
N SER A 159 27.78 -39.73 -10.62
CA SER A 159 29.01 -39.24 -11.27
C SER A 159 28.77 -38.47 -12.58
N ASP A 160 29.00 -37.14 -12.52
CA ASP A 160 29.39 -36.23 -13.62
C ASP A 160 28.39 -36.05 -14.81
N SER A 161 28.36 -34.94 -15.54
CA SER A 161 28.83 -33.56 -15.33
C SER A 161 28.12 -32.63 -16.35
N GLU A 162 28.60 -31.40 -16.48
CA GLU A 162 28.31 -30.39 -17.54
C GLU A 162 28.24 -31.01 -18.97
N GLU A 163 27.59 -30.42 -19.98
CA GLU A 163 27.75 -29.03 -20.43
C GLU A 163 26.65 -28.52 -21.41
N THR A 164 26.75 -27.23 -21.71
CA THR A 164 26.16 -26.44 -22.80
C THR A 164 25.58 -27.14 -24.04
N GLY A 165 24.44 -26.62 -24.52
CA GLY A 165 23.96 -26.77 -25.91
C GLY A 165 23.61 -25.43 -26.54
N ARG A 166 24.56 -24.78 -27.24
CA ARG A 166 24.35 -23.51 -27.96
C ARG A 166 24.69 -23.67 -29.45
N GLY A 167 23.68 -23.42 -30.30
CA GLY A 167 23.87 -23.18 -31.74
C GLY A 167 23.84 -24.43 -32.64
N SER A 168 23.68 -24.29 -33.96
CA SER A 168 23.38 -23.09 -34.76
C SER A 168 23.02 -23.48 -36.21
N VAL A 169 22.77 -22.46 -37.04
CA VAL A 169 22.90 -22.39 -38.51
C VAL A 169 21.71 -22.82 -39.39
N SER A 170 21.17 -21.84 -40.10
CA SER A 170 21.01 -21.92 -41.56
C SER A 170 21.31 -20.55 -42.18
N SER A 171 22.54 -20.39 -42.68
CA SER A 171 22.95 -19.31 -43.59
C SER A 171 23.66 -19.97 -44.77
N ASP A 172 23.32 -19.56 -46.00
CA ASP A 172 23.64 -20.30 -47.22
C ASP A 172 25.09 -20.07 -47.72
N LYS A 173 25.62 -21.14 -48.33
CA LYS A 173 26.80 -21.29 -49.21
C LYS A 173 28.08 -20.46 -49.03
N THR A 174 29.14 -21.22 -48.76
CA THR A 174 30.51 -21.00 -49.23
C THR A 174 30.68 -21.57 -50.66
N GLU A 175 31.60 -21.02 -51.44
CA GLU A 175 32.08 -21.62 -52.70
C GLU A 175 33.61 -21.75 -52.65
N GLY A 176 34.16 -22.91 -53.07
CA GLY A 176 35.61 -23.12 -53.14
C GLY A 176 36.07 -24.58 -53.15
N ALA A 177 36.56 -25.05 -54.31
CA ALA A 177 37.48 -26.18 -54.45
C ALA A 177 38.10 -26.20 -55.87
N PRO A 178 39.42 -26.45 -56.03
CA PRO A 178 40.05 -26.72 -57.33
C PRO A 178 40.53 -28.18 -57.48
N ALA A 179 40.46 -28.76 -58.70
CA ALA A 179 41.52 -29.60 -59.34
C ALA A 179 41.05 -30.41 -60.58
N GLU A 180 41.56 -30.02 -61.76
CA GLU A 180 42.18 -30.87 -62.81
C GLU A 180 41.42 -32.04 -63.52
N LYS A 181 41.10 -31.89 -64.83
CA LYS A 181 41.79 -32.58 -65.96
C LYS A 181 41.27 -32.28 -67.40
N GLU A 182 42.22 -32.41 -68.35
CA GLU A 182 42.13 -32.69 -69.81
C GLU A 182 41.63 -31.67 -70.87
N ARG A 183 42.58 -31.31 -71.78
CA ARG A 183 42.50 -31.23 -73.27
C ARG A 183 41.56 -30.15 -73.91
N ALA A 184 41.89 -29.47 -75.04
CA ALA A 184 43.06 -29.50 -75.95
C ALA A 184 43.09 -28.30 -76.97
N VAL A 185 44.27 -28.03 -77.54
CA VAL A 185 44.58 -27.48 -78.91
C VAL A 185 44.38 -25.97 -79.28
N VAL A 186 45.52 -25.30 -79.54
CA VAL A 186 45.94 -24.37 -80.65
C VAL A 186 44.84 -23.59 -81.42
N VAL A 187 44.83 -22.24 -81.62
CA VAL A 187 45.68 -21.30 -82.43
C VAL A 187 45.29 -19.84 -82.04
N GLY A 188 46.05 -18.73 -82.17
CA GLY A 188 47.47 -18.50 -82.52
C GLY A 188 47.76 -17.16 -83.27
N SER A 189 48.68 -16.32 -82.72
CA SER A 189 49.39 -15.14 -83.33
C SER A 189 48.66 -13.82 -83.69
N GLY A 190 49.22 -12.67 -83.25
CA GLY A 190 48.83 -11.30 -83.68
C GLY A 190 49.43 -10.12 -82.88
N ILE A 191 50.74 -9.87 -82.97
CA ILE A 191 51.54 -8.76 -82.36
C ILE A 191 51.43 -7.49 -83.26
N PRO A 192 51.39 -6.20 -82.78
CA PRO A 192 52.46 -5.50 -82.00
C PRO A 192 51.96 -4.55 -80.87
N THR A 193 52.72 -4.05 -79.86
CA THR A 193 54.12 -3.56 -79.73
C THR A 193 54.32 -2.21 -80.48
N ALA A 194 54.97 -1.14 -79.99
CA ALA A 194 55.96 -0.86 -78.91
C ALA A 194 55.53 0.39 -78.09
N GLU A 195 56.24 0.98 -77.11
CA GLU A 195 57.62 0.95 -76.56
C GLU A 195 57.46 1.06 -75.00
N GLU A 196 58.15 0.38 -74.07
CA GLU A 196 59.61 0.16 -73.81
C GLU A 196 60.39 1.49 -73.52
N VAL A 197 61.25 1.64 -72.51
CA VAL A 197 62.05 0.71 -71.66
C VAL A 197 62.15 1.24 -70.19
N GLY A 198 62.47 0.35 -69.22
CA GLY A 198 62.79 0.71 -67.81
C GLY A 198 64.21 1.27 -67.58
N PRO A 199 64.87 1.12 -66.39
CA PRO A 199 64.69 0.09 -65.36
C PRO A 199 64.60 0.55 -63.88
N ASN A 200 64.37 -0.42 -62.98
CA ASN A 200 64.40 -0.33 -61.49
C ASN A 200 65.85 -0.17 -60.95
N PRO A 201 66.15 0.16 -59.65
CA PRO A 201 65.43 -0.32 -58.44
C PRO A 201 65.30 0.61 -57.20
N SER A 202 64.43 0.17 -56.27
CA SER A 202 64.46 0.37 -54.80
C SER A 202 64.44 1.79 -54.19
N THR A 203 63.32 2.14 -53.53
CA THR A 203 63.32 2.94 -52.28
C THR A 203 62.13 2.57 -51.39
N THR A 204 62.40 2.47 -50.09
CA THR A 204 61.47 2.22 -48.98
C THR A 204 60.23 3.14 -48.99
N PRO A 205 59.02 2.64 -48.66
CA PRO A 205 57.90 3.50 -48.28
C PRO A 205 58.26 4.25 -47.00
N GLY A 206 58.51 5.56 -47.10
CA GLY A 206 58.79 6.39 -45.93
C GLY A 206 57.62 6.37 -44.93
N PRO A 207 57.88 6.60 -43.62
CA PRO A 207 56.81 6.74 -42.64
C PRO A 207 55.83 7.83 -43.10
N PRO A 208 54.50 7.66 -42.92
CA PRO A 208 53.56 8.73 -43.23
C PRO A 208 53.98 10.00 -42.47
N PRO A 209 54.00 11.18 -43.13
CA PRO A 209 54.47 12.39 -42.49
C PRO A 209 53.67 12.62 -41.21
N SER A 210 54.39 12.86 -40.11
CA SER A 210 53.80 13.16 -38.81
C SER A 210 53.07 14.51 -38.91
N GLY A 211 51.82 14.45 -39.35
CA GLY A 211 50.92 15.59 -39.39
C GLY A 211 50.83 16.17 -37.99
N THR A 212 51.15 17.46 -37.91
CA THR A 212 50.95 18.37 -36.78
C THR A 212 50.07 17.79 -35.67
N THR A 213 50.67 17.61 -34.49
CA THR A 213 49.97 17.20 -33.26
C THR A 213 48.96 18.28 -32.86
N ASN A 214 47.82 18.30 -33.54
CA ASN A 214 46.68 19.11 -33.19
C ASN A 214 46.28 18.66 -31.78
N SER A 215 46.33 19.59 -30.82
CA SER A 215 46.40 19.27 -29.39
C SER A 215 45.09 18.70 -28.88
N ARG A 216 44.92 17.38 -29.06
CA ARG A 216 43.71 16.65 -28.65
C ARG A 216 43.40 16.90 -27.19
N LYS A 217 42.21 17.44 -26.95
CA LYS A 217 41.65 17.73 -25.64
C LYS A 217 41.01 16.44 -25.12
N LEU A 218 41.77 15.64 -24.37
CA LEU A 218 41.31 14.37 -23.80
C LEU A 218 41.01 14.54 -22.30
N VAL A 219 39.78 14.26 -21.90
CA VAL A 219 39.40 14.16 -20.48
C VAL A 219 39.58 12.71 -20.05
N ARG A 220 40.28 12.46 -18.93
CA ARG A 220 40.49 11.11 -18.39
C ARG A 220 39.92 11.00 -16.97
N ALA A 221 39.16 9.95 -16.71
CA ALA A 221 38.61 9.68 -15.38
C ALA A 221 38.76 8.20 -15.04
N ALA A 222 39.06 7.88 -13.77
CA ALA A 222 39.18 6.52 -13.29
C ALA A 222 38.38 6.34 -11.99
N ASN A 223 37.60 5.27 -11.91
CA ASN A 223 36.94 4.82 -10.68
C ASN A 223 37.61 3.51 -10.25
N VAL A 224 37.99 3.40 -8.97
CA VAL A 224 38.74 2.28 -8.42
C VAL A 224 38.10 1.86 -7.11
N ASP A 225 37.71 0.60 -6.99
CA ASP A 225 37.21 0.03 -5.73
C ASP A 225 38.28 -0.92 -5.18
N LEU A 226 38.84 -0.57 -4.01
CA LEU A 226 40.02 -1.22 -3.43
C LEU A 226 39.75 -1.64 -1.98
N GLU A 227 39.95 -2.92 -1.69
CA GLU A 227 39.86 -3.47 -0.34
C GLU A 227 41.25 -3.48 0.32
N VAL A 228 41.40 -2.82 1.47
CA VAL A 228 42.68 -2.58 2.14
C VAL A 228 42.71 -3.20 3.55
N LYS A 229 43.91 -3.42 4.11
CA LYS A 229 44.04 -3.95 5.49
C LYS A 229 43.78 -2.88 6.56
N SER A 230 44.27 -1.66 6.30
CA SER A 230 44.11 -0.48 7.15
C SER A 230 43.81 0.71 6.23
N PHE A 231 42.76 1.46 6.57
CA PHE A 231 42.36 2.65 5.82
C PHE A 231 43.40 3.78 5.94
N ASP A 232 43.96 3.98 7.14
CA ASP A 232 44.90 5.08 7.42
C ASP A 232 46.25 4.88 6.71
N GLU A 233 46.79 3.65 6.72
CA GLU A 233 48.02 3.31 5.97
C GLU A 233 47.82 3.45 4.45
N ALA A 234 46.66 3.05 3.95
CA ALA A 234 46.30 3.21 2.54
C ALA A 234 46.18 4.69 2.16
N LEU A 235 45.54 5.54 2.98
CA LEU A 235 45.47 6.98 2.74
C LEU A 235 46.85 7.64 2.68
N GLN A 236 47.74 7.32 3.62
CA GLN A 236 49.11 7.86 3.62
C GLN A 236 49.85 7.46 2.35
N SER A 237 49.78 6.18 1.98
CA SER A 237 50.39 5.65 0.76
C SER A 237 49.84 6.33 -0.51
N ILE A 238 48.52 6.52 -0.57
CA ILE A 238 47.83 7.19 -1.69
C ILE A 238 48.25 8.66 -1.80
N ASN A 239 48.39 9.38 -0.69
CA ASN A 239 48.90 10.76 -0.68
C ASN A 239 50.32 10.85 -1.24
N THR A 240 51.21 9.94 -0.84
CA THR A 240 52.58 9.87 -1.39
C THR A 240 52.56 9.60 -2.89
N LEU A 241 51.79 8.59 -3.34
CA LEU A 241 51.65 8.25 -4.77
C LEU A 241 51.05 9.40 -5.60
N ALA A 242 50.10 10.16 -5.05
CA ALA A 242 49.53 11.34 -5.71
C ALA A 242 50.59 12.43 -5.89
N SER A 243 51.38 12.72 -4.86
CA SER A 243 52.44 13.74 -4.91
C SER A 243 53.58 13.37 -5.86
N GLU A 244 53.97 12.08 -5.93
CA GLU A 244 54.91 11.57 -6.94
C GLU A 244 54.42 11.82 -8.36
N GLY A 245 53.11 11.66 -8.61
CA GLY A 245 52.46 11.92 -9.89
C GLY A 245 52.24 13.40 -10.21
N ARG A 246 52.78 14.33 -9.40
CA ARG A 246 52.49 15.78 -9.43
C ARG A 246 50.99 16.09 -9.34
N GLY A 247 50.24 15.22 -8.67
CA GLY A 247 48.83 15.39 -8.36
C GLY A 247 48.60 15.86 -6.92
N TYR A 248 47.34 16.05 -6.57
CA TYR A 248 46.88 16.39 -5.23
C TYR A 248 45.55 15.71 -4.91
N VAL A 249 45.28 15.49 -3.62
CA VAL A 249 44.00 14.99 -3.14
C VAL A 249 43.03 16.17 -2.99
N ALA A 250 41.91 16.10 -3.70
CA ALA A 250 40.88 17.13 -3.71
C ALA A 250 39.80 16.90 -2.64
N THR A 251 39.54 15.64 -2.28
CA THR A 251 38.55 15.30 -1.25
C THR A 251 38.92 13.96 -0.62
N THR A 252 38.78 13.87 0.70
CA THR A 252 38.82 12.60 1.46
C THR A 252 37.61 12.56 2.36
N SER A 253 36.76 11.55 2.20
CA SER A 253 35.69 11.23 3.13
C SER A 253 35.97 9.88 3.78
N SER A 254 35.61 9.73 5.06
CA SER A 254 35.68 8.46 5.76
C SER A 254 34.48 8.32 6.69
N GLN A 255 34.03 7.09 6.86
CA GLN A 255 32.96 6.70 7.77
C GLN A 255 33.43 5.48 8.54
N LYS A 256 33.42 5.59 9.87
CA LYS A 256 33.65 4.46 10.77
C LYS A 256 32.34 3.71 10.98
N GLN A 257 32.39 2.40 10.81
CA GLN A 257 31.25 1.49 10.88
C GLN A 257 31.18 0.86 12.29
N GLU A 258 30.05 0.26 12.68
CA GLU A 258 29.84 -0.23 14.05
C GLU A 258 30.79 -1.37 14.47
N ASN A 259 31.32 -2.13 13.51
CA ASN A 259 32.38 -3.13 13.71
C ASN A 259 33.78 -2.50 13.85
N GLY A 260 33.87 -1.17 13.94
CA GLY A 260 35.11 -0.43 14.09
C GLY A 260 35.91 -0.26 12.80
N LYS A 261 35.48 -0.88 11.69
CA LYS A 261 36.11 -0.80 10.37
C LYS A 261 35.84 0.54 9.70
N LEU A 262 36.73 0.94 8.80
CA LEU A 262 36.64 2.17 8.02
C LEU A 262 36.31 1.89 6.54
N ARG A 263 35.44 2.72 5.99
CA ARG A 263 35.23 2.88 4.54
C ARG A 263 35.27 4.35 4.18
N GLY A 264 35.63 4.69 2.96
CA GLY A 264 35.75 6.08 2.54
C GLY A 264 35.97 6.26 1.05
N GLN A 265 35.98 7.51 0.61
CA GLN A 265 36.23 7.87 -0.78
C GLN A 265 37.32 8.94 -0.84
N VAL A 266 38.27 8.75 -1.76
CA VAL A 266 39.36 9.68 -2.03
C VAL A 266 39.26 10.14 -3.48
N ILE A 267 39.17 11.45 -3.70
CA ILE A 267 39.16 12.04 -5.04
C ILE A 267 40.49 12.75 -5.26
N ILE A 268 41.19 12.35 -6.33
CA ILE A 268 42.55 12.80 -6.65
C ILE A 268 42.55 13.45 -8.03
N LYS A 269 43.31 14.53 -8.16
CA LYS A 269 43.59 15.20 -9.43
C LYS A 269 45.06 14.97 -9.76
N ILE A 270 45.34 14.34 -10.91
CA ILE A 270 46.69 13.96 -11.35
C ILE A 270 46.88 14.35 -12.82
N LEU A 271 48.12 14.61 -13.27
CA LEU A 271 48.36 14.88 -14.68
C LEU A 271 47.99 13.63 -15.52
N PRO A 272 47.32 13.79 -16.68
CA PRO A 272 46.90 12.67 -17.53
C PRO A 272 48.01 11.70 -17.96
N GLU A 273 49.26 12.17 -18.02
CA GLU A 273 50.48 11.42 -18.34
C GLU A 273 50.88 10.42 -17.24
N HIS A 274 50.60 10.76 -15.97
CA HIS A 274 51.00 9.96 -14.80
C HIS A 274 49.90 9.02 -14.31
N LEU A 275 48.68 9.13 -14.86
CA LEU A 275 47.50 8.38 -14.46
C LEU A 275 47.71 6.85 -14.51
N ASP A 276 48.21 6.31 -15.61
CA ASP A 276 48.31 4.86 -15.80
C ASP A 276 49.37 4.25 -14.86
N GLY A 277 50.48 4.98 -14.63
CA GLY A 277 51.51 4.61 -13.66
C GLY A 277 51.00 4.67 -12.21
N PHE A 278 50.19 5.68 -11.86
CA PHE A 278 49.53 5.79 -10.56
C PHE A 278 48.59 4.62 -10.30
N LEU A 279 47.73 4.27 -11.26
CA LEU A 279 46.79 3.14 -11.14
C LEU A 279 47.52 1.80 -10.96
N LEU A 280 48.65 1.59 -11.65
CA LEU A 280 49.49 0.39 -11.47
C LEU A 280 50.14 0.30 -10.07
N LYS A 281 50.50 1.43 -9.45
CA LYS A 281 51.01 1.46 -8.07
C LYS A 281 49.87 1.26 -7.05
N LEU A 282 48.72 1.89 -7.27
CA LEU A 282 47.53 1.80 -6.41
C LEU A 282 47.05 0.35 -6.21
N ARG A 283 47.07 -0.46 -7.28
CA ARG A 283 46.74 -1.91 -7.23
C ARG A 283 47.63 -2.74 -6.29
N LYS A 284 48.76 -2.22 -5.81
CA LYS A 284 49.66 -2.92 -4.87
C LYS A 284 49.33 -2.64 -3.41
N LEU A 285 48.46 -1.66 -3.12
CA LEU A 285 48.10 -1.26 -1.75
C LEU A 285 46.97 -2.11 -1.13
N GLY A 286 46.24 -2.87 -1.95
CA GLY A 286 45.11 -3.68 -1.51
C GLY A 286 44.59 -4.59 -2.62
N ASP A 287 43.51 -5.31 -2.33
CA ASP A 287 42.85 -6.20 -3.28
C ASP A 287 41.88 -5.39 -4.15
N LEU A 288 42.21 -5.27 -5.44
CA LEU A 288 41.37 -4.55 -6.40
C LEU A 288 40.06 -5.33 -6.63
N LYS A 289 38.92 -4.73 -6.27
CA LYS A 289 37.59 -5.30 -6.55
C LYS A 289 37.11 -4.93 -7.93
N ASN A 290 37.30 -3.67 -8.32
CA ASN A 290 36.81 -3.13 -9.59
C ASN A 290 37.67 -1.94 -10.03
N GLN A 291 37.81 -1.75 -11.34
CA GLN A 291 38.44 -0.58 -11.93
C GLN A 291 37.82 -0.25 -13.28
N THR A 292 37.31 0.97 -13.40
CA THR A 292 36.84 1.55 -14.66
C THR A 292 37.74 2.72 -15.04
N LEU A 293 38.20 2.76 -16.29
CA LEU A 293 38.94 3.88 -16.86
C LEU A 293 38.17 4.42 -18.06
N ALA A 294 37.75 5.68 -17.99
CA ALA A 294 37.10 6.42 -19.04
C ALA A 294 38.07 7.41 -19.69
N THR A 295 37.94 7.62 -21.00
CA THR A 295 38.64 8.68 -21.73
C THR A 295 37.72 9.22 -22.80
N GLU A 296 37.53 10.53 -22.80
CA GLU A 296 36.61 11.26 -23.68
C GLU A 296 37.39 12.29 -24.50
N ASP A 297 37.16 12.33 -25.82
CA ASP A 297 37.78 13.31 -26.72
C ASP A 297 36.84 14.50 -26.91
N VAL A 298 37.10 15.58 -26.15
CA VAL A 298 36.31 16.82 -26.20
C VAL A 298 36.86 17.83 -27.23
N THR A 299 37.84 17.44 -28.07
CA THR A 299 38.49 18.36 -29.04
C THR A 299 37.47 19.03 -29.96
N LYS A 300 36.47 18.28 -30.44
CA LYS A 300 35.42 18.84 -31.30
C LYS A 300 34.55 19.86 -30.57
N ALA A 301 34.12 19.56 -29.35
CA ALA A 301 33.28 20.45 -28.55
C ALA A 301 34.04 21.73 -28.17
N TYR A 302 35.29 21.59 -27.74
CA TYR A 302 36.16 22.71 -27.40
C TYR A 302 36.37 23.68 -28.57
N VAL A 303 36.65 23.15 -29.77
CA VAL A 303 36.84 23.98 -30.98
C VAL A 303 35.54 24.65 -31.43
N ASP A 304 34.38 24.00 -31.28
CA ASP A 304 33.08 24.61 -31.56
C ASP A 304 32.75 25.75 -30.58
N THR A 305 32.87 25.51 -29.27
CA THR A 305 32.62 26.53 -28.23
C THR A 305 33.56 27.73 -28.39
N ASP A 306 34.84 27.53 -28.71
CA ASP A 306 35.78 28.62 -28.99
C ASP A 306 35.44 29.38 -30.30
N ALA A 307 35.08 28.69 -31.36
CA ALA A 307 34.61 29.35 -32.60
C ALA A 307 33.34 30.19 -32.35
N ARG A 308 32.40 29.67 -31.56
CA ARG A 308 31.19 30.39 -31.13
C ARG A 308 31.52 31.60 -30.25
N LEU A 309 32.43 31.46 -29.29
CA LEU A 309 32.90 32.56 -28.43
C LEU A 309 33.55 33.70 -29.25
N ARG A 310 34.41 33.35 -30.22
CA ARG A 310 35.02 34.34 -31.13
C ARG A 310 33.96 35.08 -31.94
N ASN A 311 32.95 34.37 -32.45
CA ASN A 311 31.84 34.98 -33.19
C ASN A 311 31.02 35.92 -32.29
N SER A 312 30.61 35.47 -31.10
CA SER A 312 29.89 36.31 -30.14
C SER A 312 30.67 37.58 -29.77
N ARG A 313 32.00 37.51 -29.57
CA ARG A 313 32.84 38.70 -29.35
C ARG A 313 32.91 39.65 -30.55
N LEU A 314 32.85 39.14 -31.78
CA LEU A 314 32.75 39.98 -32.99
C LEU A 314 31.38 40.66 -33.10
N ILE A 315 30.30 39.99 -32.66
CA ILE A 315 28.97 40.58 -32.56
C ILE A 315 28.94 41.65 -31.48
N GLU A 316 29.48 41.37 -30.28
CA GLU A 316 29.60 42.34 -29.18
C GLU A 316 30.31 43.60 -29.66
N LYS A 317 31.48 43.46 -30.31
CA LYS A 317 32.21 44.60 -30.85
C LYS A 317 31.36 45.41 -31.83
N ARG A 318 30.67 44.78 -32.78
CA ARG A 318 29.80 45.49 -33.73
C ARG A 318 28.63 46.21 -33.04
N LEU A 319 28.06 45.63 -31.98
CA LEU A 319 27.01 46.29 -31.21
C LEU A 319 27.56 47.51 -30.45
N VAL A 320 28.76 47.42 -29.87
CA VAL A 320 29.45 48.57 -29.26
C VAL A 320 29.80 49.64 -30.30
N ASP A 321 30.39 49.26 -31.44
CA ASP A 321 30.70 50.18 -32.55
C ASP A 321 29.41 50.90 -33.03
N LEU A 322 28.26 50.21 -33.04
CA LEU A 322 26.94 50.79 -33.36
C LEU A 322 26.43 51.77 -32.28
N LEU A 323 26.65 51.50 -30.99
CA LEU A 323 26.30 52.43 -29.91
C LEU A 323 27.18 53.69 -29.94
N GLU A 324 28.46 53.56 -30.28
CA GLU A 324 29.39 54.68 -30.38
C GLU A 324 29.12 55.58 -31.61
N THR A 325 28.60 55.01 -32.71
CA THR A 325 28.43 55.73 -33.99
C THR A 325 26.99 56.18 -34.30
N ASN A 326 25.96 55.63 -33.65
CA ASN A 326 24.57 56.04 -33.90
C ASN A 326 24.10 57.22 -33.03
N ALA A 327 23.93 58.39 -33.65
CA ALA A 327 23.11 59.48 -33.12
C ALA A 327 21.59 59.25 -33.37
N GLY A 328 21.12 58.02 -33.19
CA GLY A 328 19.77 57.55 -33.57
C GLY A 328 18.66 57.89 -32.55
N ARG A 329 17.48 57.29 -32.73
CA ARG A 329 16.37 57.45 -31.77
C ARG A 329 16.65 56.61 -30.52
N VAL A 330 16.23 57.11 -29.35
CA VAL A 330 16.43 56.43 -28.05
C VAL A 330 15.88 54.99 -28.03
N ALA A 331 14.79 54.71 -28.75
CA ALA A 331 14.24 53.37 -28.85
C ALA A 331 15.15 52.37 -29.60
N ASP A 332 15.88 52.85 -30.61
CA ASP A 332 16.83 52.03 -31.37
C ASP A 332 18.09 51.74 -30.53
N LEU A 333 18.51 52.71 -29.70
CA LEU A 333 19.61 52.55 -28.74
C LEU A 333 19.30 51.47 -27.70
N LEU A 334 18.09 51.52 -27.10
CA LEU A 334 17.67 50.61 -26.04
C LEU A 334 17.62 49.14 -26.50
N GLU A 335 17.22 48.88 -27.75
CA GLU A 335 17.20 47.52 -28.29
C GLU A 335 18.63 47.01 -28.58
N VAL A 336 19.56 47.88 -28.99
CA VAL A 336 20.99 47.53 -29.13
C VAL A 336 21.64 47.26 -27.77
N GLU A 337 21.33 48.03 -26.72
CA GLU A 337 21.80 47.77 -25.35
C GLU A 337 21.29 46.43 -24.81
N LYS A 338 20.03 46.10 -25.09
CA LYS A 338 19.39 44.83 -24.70
C LYS A 338 20.03 43.62 -25.40
N GLU A 339 20.25 43.70 -26.72
CA GLU A 339 20.97 42.64 -27.45
C GLU A 339 22.45 42.56 -27.03
N LEU A 340 23.10 43.69 -26.71
CA LEU A 340 24.47 43.70 -26.15
C LEU A 340 24.53 42.96 -24.80
N GLY A 341 23.55 43.18 -23.91
CA GLY A 341 23.42 42.46 -22.65
C GLY A 341 23.30 40.95 -22.86
N ARG A 342 22.40 40.52 -23.75
CA ARG A 342 22.21 39.12 -24.15
C ARG A 342 23.48 38.50 -24.74
N VAL A 343 24.20 39.21 -25.61
CA VAL A 343 25.44 38.72 -26.21
C VAL A 343 26.55 38.60 -25.17
N ARG A 344 26.65 39.53 -24.21
CA ARG A 344 27.60 39.44 -23.08
C ARG A 344 27.32 38.24 -22.19
N GLU A 345 26.07 38.00 -21.82
CA GLU A 345 25.68 36.80 -21.06
C GLU A 345 26.12 35.51 -21.79
N GLN A 346 25.87 35.43 -23.11
CA GLN A 346 26.32 34.30 -23.92
C GLN A 346 27.85 34.17 -23.97
N ILE A 347 28.59 35.28 -24.04
CA ILE A 347 30.05 35.31 -24.00
C ILE A 347 30.57 34.78 -22.65
N GLU A 348 29.95 35.16 -21.54
CA GLU A 348 30.32 34.70 -20.20
C GLU A 348 30.05 33.19 -20.03
N GLN A 349 28.89 32.70 -20.50
CA GLN A 349 28.54 31.28 -20.51
C GLN A 349 29.56 30.46 -21.31
N LEU A 350 29.87 30.84 -22.56
CA LEU A 350 30.83 30.14 -23.42
C LEU A 350 32.27 30.19 -22.84
N GLN A 351 32.65 31.29 -22.19
CA GLN A 351 33.94 31.37 -21.49
C GLN A 351 33.99 30.45 -20.26
N GLY A 352 32.89 30.32 -19.51
CA GLY A 352 32.78 29.38 -18.40
C GLY A 352 32.91 27.94 -18.87
N GLU A 353 32.25 27.59 -19.98
CA GLU A 353 32.27 26.26 -20.58
C GLU A 353 33.70 25.86 -21.05
N LEU A 354 34.42 26.75 -21.74
CA LEU A 354 35.83 26.50 -22.12
C LEU A 354 36.74 26.32 -20.90
N LYS A 355 36.63 27.20 -19.90
CA LYS A 355 37.42 27.08 -18.65
C LYS A 355 37.16 25.75 -17.95
N PHE A 356 35.92 25.27 -17.95
CA PHE A 356 35.57 23.98 -17.38
C PHE A 356 36.22 22.82 -18.15
N MET A 357 36.12 22.81 -19.49
CA MET A 357 36.81 21.80 -20.31
C MET A 357 38.33 21.84 -20.14
N ASP A 358 38.95 23.01 -20.04
CA ASP A 358 40.39 23.14 -19.81
C ASP A 358 40.82 22.54 -18.45
N ILE A 359 40.05 22.77 -17.38
CA ILE A 359 40.30 22.15 -16.07
C ILE A 359 40.17 20.62 -16.15
N GLN A 360 39.20 20.10 -16.89
CA GLN A 360 38.99 18.66 -17.09
C GLN A 360 40.09 17.99 -17.93
N VAL A 361 40.67 18.70 -18.90
CA VAL A 361 41.78 18.20 -19.73
C VAL A 361 43.12 18.33 -19.00
N GLN A 362 43.29 19.35 -18.15
CA GLN A 362 44.52 19.57 -17.39
C GLN A 362 44.77 18.46 -16.34
N PHE A 363 43.71 17.94 -15.71
CA PHE A 363 43.80 16.94 -14.66
C PHE A 363 42.89 15.74 -14.90
N ALA A 364 43.49 14.55 -14.96
CA ALA A 364 42.76 13.31 -14.80
C ALA A 364 42.17 13.21 -13.39
N THR A 365 40.92 12.75 -13.28
CA THR A 365 40.23 12.57 -11.99
C THR A 365 40.23 11.10 -11.60
N VAL A 366 40.77 10.78 -10.43
CA VAL A 366 40.70 9.40 -9.89
C VAL A 366 39.84 9.40 -8.64
N THR A 367 38.76 8.64 -8.69
CA THR A 367 37.86 8.36 -7.56
C THR A 367 38.21 6.99 -7.02
N ILE A 368 38.69 6.92 -5.77
CA ILE A 368 39.07 5.68 -5.10
C ILE A 368 38.09 5.42 -3.97
N SER A 369 37.29 4.38 -4.09
CA SER A 369 36.51 3.80 -2.99
C SER A 369 37.43 2.87 -2.20
N LEU A 370 37.62 3.16 -0.92
CA LEU A 370 38.41 2.35 0.01
C LEU A 370 37.49 1.69 1.02
N ALA A 371 37.64 0.39 1.21
CA ALA A 371 36.99 -0.36 2.30
C ALA A 371 38.03 -1.23 3.01
N GLU A 372 37.98 -1.28 4.34
CA GLU A 372 38.80 -2.24 5.08
C GLU A 372 38.29 -3.68 4.92
N LYS A 373 39.22 -4.63 4.95
CA LYS A 373 38.87 -6.07 4.97
C LYS A 373 37.89 -6.40 6.06
N ASP A 374 37.01 -7.35 5.76
CA ASP A 374 35.98 -7.87 6.67
C ASP A 374 34.92 -6.82 7.06
N LEU A 375 34.71 -5.79 6.24
CA LEU A 375 33.68 -4.75 6.43
C LEU A 375 32.27 -5.34 6.69
N GLU A 376 31.96 -6.46 6.02
CA GLU A 376 30.67 -7.16 6.12
C GLU A 376 30.59 -8.16 7.28
N THR A 377 31.67 -8.35 8.05
CA THR A 377 31.61 -9.19 9.25
C THR A 377 30.92 -8.44 10.38
N PRO A 378 29.91 -9.05 11.05
CA PRO A 378 29.20 -8.37 12.11
C PRO A 378 30.02 -8.31 13.40
N ALA A 379 29.97 -7.16 14.07
CA ALA A 379 30.64 -6.94 15.36
C ALA A 379 30.04 -7.81 16.49
N GLY A 380 28.78 -8.19 16.31
CA GLY A 380 27.94 -8.90 17.26
C GLY A 380 26.55 -9.10 16.67
N PHE A 381 25.72 -9.85 17.37
CA PHE A 381 24.28 -9.90 17.11
C PHE A 381 23.52 -9.24 18.25
N LEU A 382 22.53 -8.42 17.90
CA LEU A 382 21.50 -7.94 18.82
C LEU A 382 20.28 -8.85 18.70
N LEU A 383 19.92 -9.51 19.81
CA LEU A 383 18.65 -10.21 19.92
C LEU A 383 17.57 -9.23 20.40
N LYS A 384 16.64 -8.89 19.52
CA LYS A 384 15.44 -8.10 19.83
C LYS A 384 14.30 -9.04 20.14
N GLU A 385 13.61 -8.81 21.26
CA GLU A 385 12.51 -9.64 21.72
C GLU A 385 11.23 -8.79 21.82
N HIS A 386 10.21 -9.15 21.03
CA HIS A 386 8.88 -8.55 21.05
C HIS A 386 7.90 -9.54 21.67
N ALA A 387 7.34 -9.19 22.81
CA ALA A 387 6.37 -9.99 23.53
C ALA A 387 4.98 -9.34 23.44
N GLN A 388 3.97 -10.10 23.05
CA GLN A 388 2.57 -9.67 23.07
C GLN A 388 1.80 -10.52 24.08
N LEU A 389 1.06 -9.87 24.98
CA LEU A 389 0.30 -10.50 26.05
C LEU A 389 -1.13 -9.93 26.09
N SER A 390 -2.12 -10.75 25.78
CA SER A 390 -3.53 -10.42 25.99
C SER A 390 -4.04 -11.08 27.28
N LEU A 391 -4.70 -10.34 28.15
CA LEU A 391 -5.24 -10.84 29.42
C LEU A 391 -6.64 -10.29 29.74
N PHE A 392 -7.50 -11.17 30.24
CA PHE A 392 -8.82 -10.83 30.78
C PHE A 392 -8.72 -10.54 32.28
N ALA A 393 -9.17 -9.36 32.70
CA ALA A 393 -9.21 -8.95 34.10
C ALA A 393 -10.66 -8.80 34.60
N ALA A 394 -10.88 -9.09 35.88
CA ALA A 394 -12.17 -8.84 36.54
C ALA A 394 -12.39 -7.32 36.78
N ASP A 395 -11.31 -6.60 37.10
CA ASP A 395 -11.27 -5.14 37.20
C ASP A 395 -10.09 -4.63 36.37
N VAL A 396 -10.39 -4.09 35.19
CA VAL A 396 -9.38 -3.59 34.25
C VAL A 396 -8.66 -2.35 34.79
N GLU A 397 -9.34 -1.48 35.55
CA GLU A 397 -8.75 -0.25 36.07
C GLU A 397 -7.77 -0.55 37.21
N LYS A 398 -8.14 -1.46 38.12
CA LYS A 398 -7.23 -1.96 39.15
C LYS A 398 -6.02 -2.66 38.53
N THR A 399 -6.21 -3.62 37.62
CA THR A 399 -5.10 -4.34 36.97
C THR A 399 -4.17 -3.40 36.19
N TYR A 400 -4.74 -2.41 35.48
CA TYR A 400 -3.98 -1.36 34.81
C TYR A 400 -3.13 -0.53 35.80
N SER A 401 -3.69 -0.16 36.95
CA SER A 401 -2.97 0.58 37.99
C SER A 401 -1.83 -0.25 38.58
N GLU A 402 -2.05 -1.54 38.87
CA GLU A 402 -1.05 -2.45 39.41
C GLU A 402 0.11 -2.66 38.44
N ILE A 403 -0.15 -2.87 37.14
CA ILE A 403 0.90 -2.96 36.12
C ILE A 403 1.67 -1.64 35.99
N LYS A 404 1.01 -0.48 36.12
CA LYS A 404 1.69 0.82 36.13
C LYS A 404 2.65 0.99 37.30
N THR A 405 2.39 0.36 38.46
CA THR A 405 3.35 0.35 39.59
C THR A 405 4.60 -0.49 39.35
N LEU A 406 4.64 -1.32 38.30
CA LEU A 406 5.82 -2.11 37.94
C LEU A 406 6.90 -1.28 37.20
N ALA A 407 6.63 -0.01 36.91
CA ALA A 407 7.61 0.91 36.35
C ALA A 407 8.83 1.05 37.28
N SER A 408 10.03 0.93 36.73
CA SER A 408 11.29 1.01 37.46
C SER A 408 12.42 1.49 36.53
N PRO A 409 13.64 1.78 37.01
CA PRO A 409 14.77 2.07 36.13
C PRO A 409 15.04 0.98 35.08
N THR A 410 14.65 -0.27 35.37
CA THR A 410 14.77 -1.43 34.47
C THR A 410 13.52 -1.72 33.62
N VAL A 411 12.41 -1.00 33.86
CA VAL A 411 11.09 -1.22 33.24
C VAL A 411 10.47 0.13 32.88
N GLN A 412 10.62 0.52 31.62
CA GLN A 412 10.19 1.83 31.12
C GLN A 412 8.84 1.68 30.41
N ILE A 413 7.79 2.33 30.91
CA ILE A 413 6.48 2.36 30.25
C ILE A 413 6.54 3.38 29.12
N ALA A 414 6.52 2.91 27.87
CA ALA A 414 6.57 3.75 26.68
C ALA A 414 5.22 4.37 26.33
N LYS A 415 4.13 3.60 26.48
CA LYS A 415 2.73 4.07 26.30
C LYS A 415 1.82 3.32 27.28
N ALA A 416 0.87 4.02 27.89
CA ALA A 416 -0.19 3.41 28.69
C ALA A 416 -1.50 4.17 28.43
N ARG A 417 -2.57 3.44 28.11
CA ARG A 417 -3.90 3.98 27.85
C ARG A 417 -4.96 3.09 28.50
N LEU A 418 -5.99 3.75 29.03
CA LEU A 418 -7.21 3.13 29.55
C LEU A 418 -8.37 3.69 28.71
N ASP A 419 -8.92 2.86 27.84
CA ASP A 419 -10.00 3.23 26.93
C ASP A 419 -11.34 2.81 27.56
N ARG A 420 -12.28 3.76 27.69
CA ARG A 420 -13.67 3.50 28.10
C ARG A 420 -14.58 3.80 26.92
N ASP A 421 -15.42 2.85 26.52
CA ASP A 421 -16.37 3.07 25.43
C ASP A 421 -17.75 3.55 25.92
N GLY A 422 -18.56 4.09 25.01
CA GLY A 422 -19.91 4.56 25.29
C GLY A 422 -20.92 3.45 25.67
N SER A 423 -20.52 2.18 25.63
CA SER A 423 -21.31 1.03 26.10
C SER A 423 -20.92 0.57 27.52
N GLY A 424 -20.00 1.28 28.17
CA GLY A 424 -19.53 0.98 29.53
C GLY A 424 -18.40 -0.05 29.60
N ARG A 425 -17.84 -0.46 28.45
CA ARG A 425 -16.70 -1.38 28.43
C ARG A 425 -15.42 -0.63 28.73
N ILE A 426 -14.53 -1.28 29.47
CA ILE A 426 -13.22 -0.75 29.82
C ILE A 426 -12.17 -1.70 29.26
N SER A 427 -11.18 -1.16 28.57
CA SER A 427 -10.00 -1.89 28.10
C SER A 427 -8.75 -1.05 28.34
N ALA A 428 -7.58 -1.68 28.41
CA ALA A 428 -6.32 -0.96 28.52
C ALA A 428 -5.27 -1.54 27.59
N ARG A 429 -4.34 -0.69 27.15
CA ARG A 429 -3.11 -1.10 26.45
C ARG A 429 -1.90 -0.48 27.13
N ILE A 430 -0.89 -1.30 27.40
CA ILE A 430 0.37 -0.87 27.99
C ILE A 430 1.52 -1.41 27.12
N SER A 431 2.39 -0.53 26.68
CA SER A 431 3.62 -0.84 25.95
C SER A 431 4.80 -0.48 26.85
N MET A 432 5.69 -1.43 27.11
CA MET A 432 6.86 -1.23 27.98
C MET A 432 8.13 -1.83 27.40
N LEU A 433 9.27 -1.24 27.77
CA LEU A 433 10.61 -1.70 27.46
C LEU A 433 11.25 -2.23 28.75
N ILE A 434 11.61 -3.51 28.76
CA ILE A 434 12.09 -4.22 29.94
C ILE A 434 13.55 -4.63 29.72
N ALA A 435 14.42 -4.42 30.71
CA ALA A 435 15.78 -4.95 30.66
C ALA A 435 15.76 -6.50 30.63
N PRO A 436 16.54 -7.17 29.78
CA PRO A 436 16.39 -8.60 29.50
C PRO A 436 16.54 -9.49 30.76
N ALA A 437 17.38 -9.08 31.72
CA ALA A 437 17.55 -9.81 32.99
C ALA A 437 16.27 -9.91 33.85
N ASN A 438 15.30 -8.99 33.67
CA ASN A 438 14.07 -8.92 34.47
C ASN A 438 12.81 -9.31 33.67
N ALA A 439 12.95 -9.62 32.37
CA ALA A 439 11.82 -9.80 31.46
C ALA A 439 10.91 -10.96 31.86
N ASP A 440 11.48 -12.16 32.07
CA ASP A 440 10.73 -13.37 32.42
C ASP A 440 9.95 -13.21 33.73
N GLY A 441 10.60 -12.66 34.76
CA GLY A 441 10.00 -12.43 36.06
C GLY A 441 8.85 -11.40 36.02
N LEU A 442 8.99 -10.33 35.24
CA LEU A 442 7.93 -9.35 35.07
C LEU A 442 6.77 -9.90 34.24
N ILE A 443 7.05 -10.59 33.13
CA ILE A 443 6.03 -11.23 32.30
C ILE A 443 5.25 -12.25 33.12
N ALA A 444 5.91 -13.07 33.95
CA ALA A 444 5.26 -13.99 34.87
C ALA A 444 4.36 -13.24 35.89
N LYS A 445 4.83 -12.12 36.45
CA LYS A 445 4.02 -11.30 37.36
C LYS A 445 2.78 -10.72 36.67
N VAL A 446 2.91 -10.15 35.47
CA VAL A 446 1.76 -9.63 34.70
C VAL A 446 0.77 -10.74 34.34
N LYS A 447 1.26 -11.92 33.93
CA LYS A 447 0.44 -13.11 33.68
C LYS A 447 -0.34 -13.59 34.91
N SER A 448 0.07 -13.23 36.14
CA SER A 448 -0.67 -13.59 37.36
C SER A 448 -1.80 -12.62 37.73
N LEU A 449 -1.89 -11.45 37.09
CA LEU A 449 -2.89 -10.42 37.40
C LEU A 449 -4.24 -10.59 36.66
N GLY A 450 -4.35 -11.56 35.75
CA GLY A 450 -5.56 -11.84 34.98
C GLY A 450 -5.45 -13.17 34.23
N ARG A 451 -6.53 -13.60 33.56
CA ARG A 451 -6.51 -14.83 32.75
C ARG A 451 -5.82 -14.55 31.42
N VAL A 452 -4.77 -15.29 31.08
CA VAL A 452 -4.06 -15.11 29.81
C VAL A 452 -4.90 -15.64 28.64
N GLU A 453 -5.26 -14.76 27.71
CA GLU A 453 -5.93 -15.11 26.45
C GLU A 453 -4.91 -15.62 25.42
N ASN A 454 -3.80 -14.89 25.28
CA ASN A 454 -2.75 -15.15 24.31
C ASN A 454 -1.43 -14.61 24.84
N TYR A 455 -0.36 -15.36 24.61
CA TYR A 455 1.01 -14.89 24.81
C TYR A 455 1.86 -15.32 23.63
N GLN A 456 2.55 -14.37 23.00
CA GLN A 456 3.44 -14.61 21.87
C GLN A 456 4.77 -13.93 22.15
N LEU A 457 5.87 -14.63 21.91
CA LEU A 457 7.22 -14.11 21.97
C LEU A 457 7.84 -14.26 20.58
N GLN A 458 8.20 -13.14 19.97
CA GLN A 458 8.93 -13.08 18.71
C GLN A 458 10.35 -12.61 19.00
N SER A 459 11.34 -13.35 18.51
CA SER A 459 12.76 -13.02 18.68
C SER A 459 13.40 -12.81 17.31
N GLU A 460 13.93 -11.62 17.08
CA GLU A 460 14.66 -11.25 15.86
C GLU A 460 16.15 -11.10 16.17
N ARG A 461 17.02 -11.70 15.36
CA ARG A 461 18.48 -11.56 15.49
C ARG A 461 18.97 -10.60 14.40
N VAL A 462 19.41 -9.42 14.82
CA VAL A 462 19.91 -8.36 13.92
C VAL A 462 21.44 -8.30 14.04
N SER A 463 22.18 -8.18 12.93
CA SER A 463 23.62 -7.92 12.97
C SER A 463 23.91 -6.49 13.44
N ARG A 464 24.97 -6.31 14.25
CA ARG A 464 25.51 -5.00 14.63
C ARG A 464 26.69 -4.68 13.70
N GLY A 465 26.42 -3.91 12.66
CA GLY A 465 27.28 -3.75 11.48
C GLY A 465 27.35 -5.02 10.61
N GLY A 466 27.58 -4.85 9.31
CA GLY A 466 27.77 -5.95 8.33
C GLY A 466 26.53 -6.80 8.04
N GLU A 467 26.45 -7.33 6.81
CA GLU A 467 25.35 -8.22 6.40
C GLU A 467 25.69 -9.73 6.54
N GLY A 468 26.91 -10.06 6.98
CA GLY A 468 27.42 -11.44 7.05
C GLY A 468 26.92 -12.27 8.26
N MET A 469 26.92 -13.60 8.08
CA MET A 469 26.66 -14.57 9.14
C MET A 469 27.98 -14.99 9.82
N SER A 470 28.32 -14.39 10.96
CA SER A 470 29.45 -14.85 11.79
C SER A 470 29.03 -15.93 12.78
N GLN A 471 29.83 -16.99 12.96
CA GLN A 471 29.60 -18.01 13.99
C GLN A 471 30.18 -17.63 15.36
N GLU A 472 31.11 -16.68 15.40
CA GLU A 472 31.85 -16.27 16.62
C GLU A 472 31.35 -14.95 17.23
N ALA A 473 30.47 -14.24 16.53
CA ALA A 473 29.92 -12.96 16.96
C ALA A 473 29.07 -13.10 18.24
N LYS A 474 29.47 -12.38 19.29
CA LYS A 474 28.76 -12.37 20.58
C LYS A 474 27.32 -11.89 20.38
N THR A 475 26.36 -12.65 20.92
CA THR A 475 24.95 -12.26 20.94
C THR A 475 24.64 -11.50 22.23
N GLU A 476 24.28 -10.23 22.10
CA GLU A 476 23.81 -9.37 23.18
C GLU A 476 22.27 -9.26 23.10
N ARG A 477 21.56 -9.30 24.24
CA ARG A 477 20.11 -9.11 24.25
C ARG A 477 19.78 -7.63 24.42
N ASP A 478 18.91 -7.12 23.56
CA ASP A 478 18.33 -5.78 23.69
C ASP A 478 17.24 -5.77 24.78
N LYS A 479 16.65 -4.59 25.02
CA LYS A 479 15.43 -4.47 25.85
C LYS A 479 14.27 -5.21 25.19
N VAL A 480 13.53 -5.98 25.99
CA VAL A 480 12.31 -6.67 25.56
C VAL A 480 11.17 -5.67 25.45
N HIS A 481 10.54 -5.59 24.29
CA HIS A 481 9.34 -4.78 24.07
C HIS A 481 8.11 -5.64 24.40
N LEU A 482 7.49 -5.40 25.54
CA LEU A 482 6.24 -6.07 25.94
C LEU A 482 5.04 -5.15 25.66
N GLU A 483 4.12 -5.63 24.82
CA GLU A 483 2.79 -5.05 24.63
C GLU A 483 1.74 -5.89 25.37
N ILE A 484 0.97 -5.22 26.23
CA ILE A 484 -0.07 -5.81 27.08
C ILE A 484 -1.42 -5.24 26.66
N ALA A 485 -2.35 -6.11 26.28
CA ALA A 485 -3.76 -5.78 26.09
C ALA A 485 -4.59 -6.34 27.24
N ILE A 486 -5.41 -5.50 27.87
CA ILE A 486 -6.26 -5.85 29.01
C ILE A 486 -7.72 -5.62 28.62
N SER A 487 -8.54 -6.64 28.79
CA SER A 487 -9.98 -6.65 28.48
C SER A 487 -10.78 -7.10 29.70
N GLN A 488 -12.06 -6.70 29.78
CA GLN A 488 -12.97 -7.18 30.82
C GLN A 488 -13.30 -8.67 30.59
N GLN A 489 -13.33 -9.44 31.68
CA GLN A 489 -13.63 -10.88 31.68
C GLN A 489 -15.02 -11.24 31.11
N ASP A 490 -15.97 -10.30 31.03
CA ASP A 490 -17.27 -10.54 30.41
C ASP A 490 -17.21 -10.60 28.87
N GLN A 491 -16.20 -9.96 28.26
CA GLN A 491 -15.93 -9.97 26.81
C GLN A 491 -15.28 -11.28 26.35
N GLU A 492 -14.85 -12.14 27.27
CA GLU A 492 -14.21 -13.41 26.96
C GLU A 492 -15.17 -14.32 26.17
N ALA A 493 -14.78 -14.71 24.96
CA ALA A 493 -15.56 -15.61 24.13
C ALA A 493 -15.54 -17.04 24.70
N ALA A 494 -16.69 -17.72 24.74
CA ALA A 494 -16.76 -19.10 25.20
C ALA A 494 -16.10 -20.04 24.19
N ARG A 495 -15.18 -20.88 24.65
CA ARG A 495 -14.48 -21.90 23.84
C ARG A 495 -15.36 -23.09 23.51
N GLN A 496 -16.34 -23.35 24.36
CA GLN A 496 -17.36 -24.36 24.14
C GLN A 496 -18.74 -23.73 24.34
N GLN A 497 -19.60 -23.85 23.34
CA GLN A 497 -21.00 -23.47 23.41
C GLN A 497 -21.83 -24.75 23.42
N THR A 498 -22.62 -24.94 24.48
CA THR A 498 -23.54 -26.06 24.60
C THR A 498 -24.97 -25.54 24.58
N SER A 499 -25.84 -26.13 23.77
CA SER A 499 -27.29 -25.97 23.92
C SER A 499 -27.90 -27.29 24.30
N LEU A 500 -28.83 -27.26 25.26
CA LEU A 500 -29.56 -28.44 25.71
C LEU A 500 -30.96 -28.05 26.16
N SER A 501 -31.88 -29.00 26.07
CA SER A 501 -33.24 -28.89 26.60
C SER A 501 -33.45 -29.87 27.76
N ILE A 502 -34.15 -29.45 28.81
CA ILE A 502 -34.54 -30.29 29.95
C ILE A 502 -36.06 -30.33 30.03
N ARG A 503 -36.64 -31.53 29.99
CA ARG A 503 -38.07 -31.73 30.21
C ARG A 503 -38.38 -31.82 31.71
N GLY A 504 -39.28 -30.96 32.19
CA GLY A 504 -39.64 -30.84 33.61
C GLY A 504 -41.13 -30.96 33.92
N SER A 505 -41.44 -31.13 35.20
CA SER A 505 -42.79 -30.96 35.76
C SER A 505 -43.01 -29.55 36.32
N ASP A 506 -42.00 -28.97 36.99
CA ASP A 506 -41.99 -27.59 37.49
C ASP A 506 -40.75 -26.86 36.94
N VAL A 507 -40.98 -25.84 36.10
CA VAL A 507 -39.94 -25.04 35.43
C VAL A 507 -39.30 -24.03 36.40
N THR A 508 -40.04 -23.58 37.40
CA THR A 508 -39.63 -22.56 38.39
C THR A 508 -38.80 -23.18 39.51
N GLU A 509 -39.03 -24.44 39.86
CA GLU A 509 -38.18 -25.20 40.78
C GLU A 509 -36.88 -25.68 40.10
N GLN A 510 -36.98 -26.21 38.87
CA GLN A 510 -35.79 -26.68 38.13
C GLN A 510 -34.82 -25.55 37.78
N SER A 511 -35.30 -24.37 37.37
CA SER A 511 -34.42 -23.20 37.11
C SER A 511 -33.67 -22.73 38.36
N ARG A 512 -34.26 -22.85 39.55
CA ARG A 512 -33.55 -22.62 40.84
C ARG A 512 -32.51 -23.70 41.11
N LYS A 513 -32.84 -24.98 40.96
CA LYS A 513 -31.87 -26.09 41.12
C LYS A 513 -30.67 -25.95 40.18
N ILE A 514 -30.88 -25.52 38.93
CA ILE A 514 -29.81 -25.30 37.95
C ILE A 514 -28.91 -24.12 38.36
N ARG A 515 -29.47 -23.05 38.93
CA ARG A 515 -28.70 -21.94 39.51
C ARG A 515 -27.80 -22.41 40.65
N ASP A 516 -28.33 -23.24 41.55
CA ASP A 516 -27.57 -23.74 42.71
C ASP A 516 -26.47 -24.73 42.28
N LEU A 517 -26.73 -25.58 41.28
CA LEU A 517 -25.72 -26.46 40.70
C LEU A 517 -24.63 -25.68 39.95
N ALA A 518 -25.00 -24.66 39.19
CA ALA A 518 -24.04 -23.76 38.53
C ALA A 518 -23.11 -23.09 39.55
N ALA A 519 -23.68 -22.49 40.60
CA ALA A 519 -22.92 -21.85 41.67
C ALA A 519 -21.96 -22.83 42.38
N LYS A 520 -22.42 -24.06 42.67
CA LYS A 520 -21.58 -25.13 43.26
C LYS A 520 -20.40 -25.54 42.37
N GLN A 521 -20.53 -25.41 41.06
CA GLN A 521 -19.47 -25.73 40.08
C GLN A 521 -18.65 -24.49 39.67
N GLY A 522 -18.73 -23.39 40.43
CA GLY A 522 -18.00 -22.14 40.14
C GLY A 522 -18.46 -21.42 38.87
N GLY A 523 -19.68 -21.71 38.41
CA GLY A 523 -20.30 -21.06 37.25
C GLY A 523 -21.16 -19.85 37.63
N SER A 524 -21.30 -18.91 36.69
CA SER A 524 -22.15 -17.73 36.81
C SER A 524 -23.31 -17.77 35.81
N ILE A 525 -24.43 -17.14 36.15
CA ILE A 525 -25.57 -17.00 35.22
C ILE A 525 -25.37 -15.74 34.39
N ARG A 526 -25.37 -15.88 33.06
CA ARG A 526 -25.36 -14.74 32.12
C ARG A 526 -26.76 -14.18 31.90
N SER A 527 -27.77 -15.05 31.80
CA SER A 527 -29.18 -14.64 31.70
C SER A 527 -30.12 -15.74 32.19
N SER A 528 -31.31 -15.32 32.64
CA SER A 528 -32.38 -16.21 33.08
C SER A 528 -33.70 -15.55 32.69
N SER A 529 -34.39 -16.09 31.68
CA SER A 529 -35.73 -15.62 31.29
C SER A 529 -36.77 -16.72 31.52
N PHE A 530 -37.98 -16.29 31.87
CA PHE A 530 -39.14 -17.15 32.07
C PHE A 530 -40.28 -16.65 31.18
N SER A 531 -40.97 -17.55 30.51
CA SER A 531 -42.14 -17.25 29.69
C SER A 531 -43.20 -18.34 29.83
N ARG A 532 -44.47 -17.95 29.66
CA ARG A 532 -45.61 -18.87 29.66
C ARG A 532 -46.41 -18.63 28.39
N ASP A 533 -46.55 -19.68 27.57
CA ASP A 533 -47.36 -19.65 26.35
C ASP A 533 -48.85 -19.43 26.69
N PRO A 534 -49.65 -18.86 25.76
CA PRO A 534 -51.11 -18.82 25.86
C PRO A 534 -51.78 -20.20 26.04
N ASN A 535 -51.06 -21.28 25.68
CA ASN A 535 -51.49 -22.67 25.83
C ASN A 535 -51.14 -23.27 27.21
N GLY A 536 -50.74 -22.44 28.19
CA GLY A 536 -50.41 -22.89 29.55
C GLY A 536 -49.06 -23.61 29.70
N ARG A 537 -48.21 -23.60 28.66
CA ARG A 537 -46.87 -24.19 28.72
C ARG A 537 -45.86 -23.19 29.25
N GLU A 538 -45.15 -23.58 30.29
CA GLU A 538 -44.03 -22.81 30.85
C GLU A 538 -42.70 -23.22 30.21
N TYR A 539 -41.85 -22.22 29.97
CA TYR A 539 -40.48 -22.37 29.50
C TYR A 539 -39.55 -21.42 30.27
N ALA A 540 -38.34 -21.87 30.56
CA ALA A 540 -37.28 -21.00 31.07
C ALA A 540 -36.00 -21.20 30.26
N ASN A 541 -35.35 -20.11 29.88
CA ASN A 541 -34.04 -20.13 29.25
C ASN A 541 -33.01 -19.66 30.29
N VAL A 542 -32.06 -20.52 30.63
CA VAL A 542 -30.98 -20.22 31.58
C VAL A 542 -29.65 -20.34 30.83
N ALA A 543 -28.92 -19.24 30.72
CA ALA A 543 -27.56 -19.22 30.18
C ALA A 543 -26.56 -19.21 31.34
N VAL A 544 -25.72 -20.24 31.41
CA VAL A 544 -24.71 -20.44 32.45
C VAL A 544 -23.32 -20.41 31.82
N ARG A 545 -22.36 -19.72 32.44
CA ARG A 545 -20.93 -19.76 32.10
C ARG A 545 -20.18 -20.54 33.17
N VAL A 546 -19.39 -21.53 32.78
CA VAL A 546 -18.65 -22.44 33.69
C VAL A 546 -17.21 -22.61 33.20
N PRO A 547 -16.18 -22.72 34.07
CA PRO A 547 -14.84 -23.13 33.64
C PRO A 547 -14.84 -24.53 33.01
N MET A 548 -14.08 -24.73 31.93
CA MET A 548 -13.98 -26.02 31.22
C MET A 548 -13.67 -27.21 32.14
N GLN A 549 -12.78 -27.04 33.13
CA GLN A 549 -12.48 -28.09 34.13
C GLN A 549 -13.71 -28.59 34.93
N ASN A 550 -14.71 -27.74 35.15
CA ASN A 550 -15.92 -28.08 35.91
C ASN A 550 -17.13 -28.42 35.01
N TYR A 551 -16.98 -28.31 33.69
CA TYR A 551 -18.04 -28.59 32.71
C TYR A 551 -18.60 -30.00 32.85
N THR A 552 -17.72 -31.02 32.95
CA THR A 552 -18.12 -32.42 33.04
C THR A 552 -18.94 -32.72 34.30
N ALA A 553 -18.52 -32.16 35.45
CA ALA A 553 -19.24 -32.32 36.72
C ALA A 553 -20.62 -31.63 36.68
N LEU A 554 -20.70 -30.46 36.06
CA LEU A 554 -21.98 -29.78 35.84
C LEU A 554 -22.90 -30.60 34.92
N MET A 555 -22.41 -31.10 33.78
CA MET A 555 -23.23 -31.91 32.86
C MET A 555 -23.76 -33.21 33.51
N GLN A 556 -22.94 -33.87 34.34
CA GLN A 556 -23.40 -34.98 35.17
C GLN A 556 -24.53 -34.55 36.11
N SER A 557 -24.38 -33.41 36.80
CA SER A 557 -25.42 -32.89 37.71
C SER A 557 -26.70 -32.44 36.97
N LEU A 558 -26.61 -31.95 35.73
CA LEU A 558 -27.78 -31.62 34.92
C LEU A 558 -28.53 -32.86 34.45
N SER A 559 -27.81 -33.96 34.17
CA SER A 559 -28.42 -35.24 33.76
C SER A 559 -29.29 -35.88 34.84
N SER A 560 -29.06 -35.56 36.13
CA SER A 560 -29.89 -36.05 37.24
C SER A 560 -31.17 -35.25 37.46
N LEU A 561 -31.30 -34.05 36.88
CA LEU A 561 -32.49 -33.19 37.04
C LEU A 561 -33.63 -33.53 36.08
N GLY A 562 -33.37 -34.26 35.00
CA GLY A 562 -34.37 -34.63 34.01
C GLY A 562 -33.76 -35.21 32.72
N ARG A 563 -34.62 -35.64 31.79
CA ARG A 563 -34.16 -36.16 30.50
C ARG A 563 -33.62 -35.00 29.65
N LEU A 564 -32.32 -35.04 29.38
CA LEU A 564 -31.63 -34.17 28.44
C LEU A 564 -32.09 -34.47 27.01
N GLU A 565 -32.41 -33.42 26.25
CA GLU A 565 -32.81 -33.48 24.85
C GLU A 565 -32.12 -32.36 24.07
N ASN A 566 -32.02 -32.50 22.73
CA ASN A 566 -31.41 -31.50 21.85
C ASN A 566 -30.01 -31.03 22.29
N LEU A 567 -29.20 -31.93 22.87
CA LEU A 567 -27.84 -31.63 23.26
C LEU A 567 -26.97 -31.42 22.01
N ALA A 568 -26.58 -30.17 21.77
CA ALA A 568 -25.58 -29.80 20.77
C ALA A 568 -24.40 -29.15 21.47
N VAL A 569 -23.19 -29.54 21.08
CA VAL A 569 -21.93 -29.00 21.61
C VAL A 569 -21.10 -28.51 20.43
N HIS A 570 -20.72 -27.24 20.46
CA HIS A 570 -19.80 -26.62 19.53
C HIS A 570 -18.53 -26.22 20.30
N ARG A 571 -17.35 -26.54 19.77
CA ARG A 571 -16.06 -26.36 20.45
C ARG A 571 -15.03 -25.78 19.47
N ASP A 572 -14.39 -24.68 19.87
CA ASP A 572 -13.37 -23.97 19.09
C ASP A 572 -11.96 -24.48 19.41
N ASP A 573 -11.57 -25.60 18.80
CA ASP A 573 -10.23 -26.17 18.94
C ASP A 573 -9.22 -25.44 18.03
N ARG A 574 -8.25 -24.74 18.65
CA ARG A 574 -7.13 -24.08 17.95
C ARG A 574 -5.81 -24.79 18.29
N PRO A 575 -5.24 -25.61 17.38
CA PRO A 575 -4.17 -26.55 17.73
C PRO A 575 -2.81 -25.93 18.12
N ASN A 576 -2.58 -24.63 17.88
CA ASN A 576 -1.27 -23.98 18.04
C ASN A 576 -1.23 -22.83 19.06
N ALA A 577 -2.28 -22.59 19.85
CA ALA A 577 -2.30 -21.46 20.79
C ALA A 577 -1.91 -21.90 22.21
N GLN A 578 -1.03 -21.12 22.85
CA GLN A 578 -0.39 -21.45 24.13
C GLN A 578 -1.17 -20.80 25.29
N PHE A 579 -2.36 -21.31 25.59
CA PHE A 579 -3.32 -20.74 26.56
C PHE A 579 -3.75 -21.76 27.63
N ASP A 580 -4.34 -21.29 28.73
CA ASP A 580 -4.87 -22.14 29.81
C ASP A 580 -6.25 -22.69 29.47
N GLU A 581 -6.29 -23.81 28.75
CA GLU A 581 -7.52 -24.48 28.32
C GLU A 581 -8.41 -24.91 29.51
N LYS A 582 -7.83 -25.22 30.68
CA LYS A 582 -8.57 -25.73 31.86
C LYS A 582 -9.52 -24.69 32.44
N ASN A 583 -9.08 -23.42 32.43
CA ASN A 583 -9.81 -22.28 32.98
C ASN A 583 -10.56 -21.45 31.94
N ALA A 584 -10.60 -21.90 30.67
CA ALA A 584 -11.40 -21.26 29.62
C ALA A 584 -12.91 -21.36 29.92
N PRO A 585 -13.74 -20.39 29.49
CA PRO A 585 -15.18 -20.43 29.70
C PRO A 585 -15.90 -21.33 28.70
N ALA A 586 -16.81 -22.16 29.21
CA ALA A 586 -17.87 -22.83 28.47
C ALA A 586 -19.20 -22.14 28.76
N ASP A 587 -19.93 -21.72 27.71
CA ASP A 587 -21.29 -21.18 27.82
C ASP A 587 -22.31 -22.28 27.52
N ILE A 588 -23.29 -22.44 28.41
CA ILE A 588 -24.31 -23.48 28.36
C ILE A 588 -25.67 -22.81 28.37
N SER A 589 -26.42 -22.99 27.27
CA SER A 589 -27.79 -22.54 27.10
C SER A 589 -28.76 -23.69 27.41
N ILE A 590 -29.57 -23.50 28.44
CA ILE A 590 -30.47 -24.53 28.97
C ILE A 590 -31.90 -24.08 28.78
N GLN A 591 -32.65 -24.76 27.92
CA GLN A 591 -34.08 -24.54 27.72
C GLN A 591 -34.88 -25.57 28.53
N ILE A 592 -35.47 -25.13 29.63
CA ILE A 592 -36.35 -25.95 30.47
C ILE A 592 -37.77 -25.79 29.93
N TYR A 593 -38.51 -26.89 29.79
CA TYR A 593 -39.91 -26.83 29.38
C TYR A 593 -40.81 -27.83 30.11
N SER A 594 -42.02 -27.37 30.43
CA SER A 594 -43.06 -28.15 31.11
C SER A 594 -43.64 -29.25 30.20
N LYS A 595 -44.02 -30.39 30.80
CA LYS A 595 -44.96 -31.33 30.17
C LYS A 595 -46.30 -30.59 29.96
N GLY A 596 -46.57 -30.15 28.74
CA GLY A 596 -47.83 -29.47 28.41
C GLY A 596 -49.04 -30.32 28.81
N ASN A 597 -50.01 -29.72 29.49
CA ASN A 597 -51.21 -30.41 29.95
C ASN A 597 -51.95 -30.99 28.73
N LEU A 598 -52.30 -32.29 28.75
CA LEU A 598 -53.01 -32.95 27.64
C LEU A 598 -54.49 -32.54 27.55
N VAL A 599 -54.96 -31.71 28.48
CA VAL A 599 -56.21 -30.97 28.39
C VAL A 599 -55.88 -29.49 28.58
N ALA A 600 -56.09 -28.67 27.56
CA ALA A 600 -56.12 -27.23 27.75
C ALA A 600 -57.41 -26.88 28.51
N GLU A 601 -57.32 -26.15 29.61
CA GLU A 601 -58.47 -25.66 30.40
C GLU A 601 -59.32 -24.59 29.66
N GLY A 602 -59.21 -24.53 28.33
CA GLY A 602 -59.96 -23.66 27.43
C GLY A 602 -60.94 -24.37 26.49
N PHE A 603 -61.00 -25.71 26.48
CA PHE A 603 -61.96 -26.47 25.66
C PHE A 603 -63.23 -26.87 26.43
N GLY A 604 -63.90 -25.87 26.99
CA GLY A 604 -65.29 -25.97 27.42
C GLY A 604 -66.18 -25.09 26.55
N LEU A 605 -67.37 -25.59 26.17
CA LEU A 605 -68.43 -24.83 25.50
C LEU A 605 -68.64 -23.37 26.01
N PRO A 606 -68.60 -23.06 27.32
CA PRO A 606 -68.73 -21.67 27.79
C PRO A 606 -67.61 -20.71 27.33
N ALA A 607 -66.38 -21.20 27.10
CA ALA A 607 -65.27 -20.37 26.65
C ALA A 607 -65.39 -19.97 25.18
N THR A 608 -65.84 -20.90 24.32
CA THR A 608 -66.18 -20.61 22.92
C THR A 608 -67.34 -19.62 22.82
N MET A 609 -68.37 -19.73 23.67
CA MET A 609 -69.46 -18.77 23.71
C MET A 609 -68.95 -17.35 23.98
N ARG A 610 -68.18 -17.14 25.06
CA ARG A 610 -67.61 -15.81 25.38
C ARG A 610 -66.79 -15.22 24.23
N ARG A 611 -65.93 -16.02 23.61
CA ARG A 611 -65.06 -15.54 22.52
C ARG A 611 -65.85 -15.17 21.25
N THR A 612 -66.93 -15.91 20.94
CA THR A 612 -67.85 -15.53 19.85
C THR A 612 -68.68 -14.29 20.19
N THR A 613 -69.11 -14.09 21.43
CA THR A 613 -69.85 -12.87 21.82
C THR A 613 -68.95 -11.63 21.82
N GLU A 614 -67.68 -11.74 22.21
CA GLU A 614 -66.73 -10.63 22.14
C GLU A 614 -66.37 -10.25 20.70
N GLN A 615 -66.13 -11.24 19.82
CA GLN A 615 -65.90 -10.97 18.39
C GLN A 615 -67.16 -10.44 17.69
N GLY A 616 -68.35 -10.93 18.04
CA GLY A 616 -69.62 -10.40 17.54
C GLY A 616 -69.89 -8.96 17.99
N ALA A 617 -69.64 -8.64 19.27
CA ALA A 617 -69.76 -7.28 19.79
C ALA A 617 -68.75 -6.31 19.14
N GLY A 618 -67.51 -6.76 18.91
CA GLY A 618 -66.50 -5.98 18.20
C GLY A 618 -66.89 -5.69 16.74
N ALA A 619 -67.43 -6.68 16.03
CA ALA A 619 -67.92 -6.51 14.66
C ALA A 619 -69.13 -5.56 14.59
N LEU A 620 -70.08 -5.67 15.53
CA LEU A 620 -71.23 -4.76 15.63
C LEU A 620 -70.82 -3.32 15.96
N MET A 621 -69.89 -3.13 16.90
CA MET A 621 -69.32 -1.81 17.21
C MET A 621 -68.61 -1.21 15.99
N TRP A 622 -67.88 -2.03 15.22
CA TRP A 622 -67.23 -1.58 13.98
C TRP A 622 -68.26 -1.19 12.91
N SER A 623 -69.33 -1.99 12.72
CA SER A 623 -70.38 -1.66 11.75
C SER A 623 -71.17 -0.40 12.15
N ILE A 624 -71.49 -0.23 13.43
CA ILE A 624 -72.12 1.00 13.96
C ILE A 624 -71.22 2.21 13.74
N ARG A 625 -69.91 2.08 13.97
CA ARG A 625 -68.95 3.16 13.72
C ARG A 625 -68.88 3.54 12.24
N MET A 626 -68.89 2.56 11.33
CA MET A 626 -68.90 2.79 9.89
C MET A 626 -70.21 3.43 9.41
N ILE A 627 -71.36 3.03 9.96
CA ILE A 627 -72.67 3.67 9.70
C ILE A 627 -72.68 5.12 10.19
N GLY A 628 -72.13 5.39 11.38
CA GLY A 628 -71.99 6.76 11.90
C GLY A 628 -71.15 7.66 11.01
N VAL A 629 -70.01 7.15 10.48
CA VAL A 629 -69.17 7.88 9.52
C VAL A 629 -69.91 8.10 8.18
N ALA A 630 -70.65 7.11 7.68
CA ALA A 630 -71.43 7.24 6.46
C ALA A 630 -72.54 8.31 6.59
N LEU A 631 -73.25 8.34 7.72
CA LEU A 631 -74.25 9.37 8.01
C LEU A 631 -73.62 10.77 8.13
N ALA A 632 -72.47 10.89 8.78
CA ALA A 632 -71.73 12.16 8.87
C ALA A 632 -71.27 12.68 7.50
N PHE A 633 -70.93 11.79 6.55
CA PHE A 633 -70.56 12.16 5.19
C PHE A 633 -71.77 12.52 4.31
N LEU A 634 -72.93 11.88 4.51
CA LEU A 634 -74.14 12.12 3.71
C LEU A 634 -74.96 13.32 4.17
N ALA A 635 -74.97 13.64 5.47
CA ALA A 635 -75.78 14.74 6.01
C ALA A 635 -75.51 16.12 5.35
N PRO A 636 -74.25 16.54 5.07
CA PRO A 636 -73.99 17.81 4.36
C PRO A 636 -74.58 17.84 2.95
N TRP A 637 -74.53 16.72 2.23
CA TRP A 637 -75.09 16.60 0.87
C TRP A 637 -76.61 16.65 0.87
N ILE A 638 -77.27 16.00 1.84
CA ILE A 638 -78.73 16.06 2.00
C ILE A 638 -79.18 17.50 2.31
N ILE A 639 -78.46 18.21 3.17
CA ILE A 639 -78.75 19.62 3.50
C ILE A 639 -78.54 20.52 2.27
N ALA A 640 -77.45 20.34 1.52
CA ALA A 640 -77.19 21.09 0.29
C ALA A 640 -78.28 20.86 -0.78
N LEU A 641 -78.76 19.62 -0.93
CA LEU A 641 -79.79 19.25 -1.89
C LEU A 641 -81.17 19.81 -1.47
N ALA A 642 -81.48 19.82 -0.17
CA ALA A 642 -82.66 20.49 0.37
C ALA A 642 -82.63 22.01 0.15
N ALA A 643 -81.48 22.66 0.37
CA ALA A 643 -81.28 24.08 0.09
C ALA A 643 -81.45 24.38 -1.42
N PHE A 644 -80.90 23.55 -2.31
CA PHE A 644 -81.07 23.68 -3.75
C PHE A 644 -82.54 23.56 -4.18
N ILE A 645 -83.30 22.60 -3.64
CA ILE A 645 -84.75 22.47 -3.88
C ILE A 645 -85.50 23.71 -3.36
N GLY A 646 -85.09 24.27 -2.22
CA GLY A 646 -85.61 25.52 -1.67
C GLY A 646 -85.42 26.70 -2.64
N ILE A 647 -84.21 26.89 -3.16
CA ILE A 647 -83.85 27.94 -4.12
C ILE A 647 -84.65 27.77 -5.43
N VAL A 648 -84.74 26.54 -5.97
CA VAL A 648 -85.53 26.26 -7.18
C VAL A 648 -87.03 26.54 -6.98
N ARG A 649 -87.58 26.25 -5.78
CA ARG A 649 -88.96 26.63 -5.43
C ARG A 649 -89.13 28.15 -5.27
N GLY A 650 -88.14 28.86 -4.74
CA GLY A 650 -88.11 30.32 -4.69
C GLY A 650 -88.15 30.95 -6.08
N ILE A 651 -87.29 30.49 -6.99
CA ILE A 651 -87.21 30.97 -8.39
C ILE A 651 -88.50 30.65 -9.18
N ARG A 652 -89.17 29.52 -8.89
CA ARG A 652 -90.49 29.22 -9.46
C ARG A 652 -91.62 30.12 -8.92
N ARG A 653 -91.50 30.65 -7.69
CA ARG A 653 -92.46 31.63 -7.15
C ARG A 653 -92.23 33.03 -7.71
N SER A 654 -90.98 33.49 -7.84
CA SER A 654 -90.69 34.82 -8.40
C SER A 654 -91.04 34.95 -9.89
N ARG A 655 -90.97 33.87 -10.68
CA ARG A 655 -91.42 33.87 -12.08
C ARG A 655 -92.94 33.93 -12.30
N ARG A 656 -93.78 33.84 -11.24
CA ARG A 656 -95.24 34.07 -11.36
C ARG A 656 -95.65 35.55 -11.21
N HIS A 657 -94.76 36.45 -10.77
CA HIS A 657 -94.98 37.90 -10.75
C HIS A 657 -94.42 38.62 -12.00
N ARG A 658 -94.45 37.94 -13.17
CA ARG A 658 -94.21 38.55 -14.49
C ARG A 658 -95.29 38.20 -15.52
N GLN A 659 -96.43 37.68 -15.05
CA GLN A 659 -97.67 37.58 -15.81
C GLN A 659 -98.86 37.98 -14.94
N GLN A 660 -98.76 39.17 -14.35
CA GLN A 660 -99.82 40.12 -14.01
C GLN A 660 -99.16 41.46 -13.72
#